data_AF-A0A1S3JU62-F1
#
_entry.id   AF-A0A1S3JU62-F1
#
_cell.length_a   1.000
_cell.length_b   1.000
_cell.length_c   1.000
_cell.angle_alpha   90.00
_cell.angle_beta   90.00
_cell.angle_gamma   90.00
#
_symmetry.space_group_name_H-M   'P 1'
#
loop_
_entity.id
_entity.type
_entity.pdbx_description
1 polymer ?
#
loop_
_entity_poly.entity_id
_entity_poly.type
_entity_poly.pdbx_seq_one_letter_code
_entity_poly.pdbx_strand_id
1 'polypeptide(L)'
;MSFACCVHSYRSIDNTLGLMSIVVGPSAVDHICENRKILVNGSLFVGNSPDFDCSDSRRPDTTVSSYKISNQARSIGQSKDWSSSFGKVAGMMFGNFHEGDNEAPRKKWTNSMAYPAVCGHTEATGNTFAHFGTKCGSNKPSFAITDTFNNEDLLHPLIMSQTTTVSVDVGHHVYYGEPNLEAVNPADCVDLICDAQKNLLLKDTDNGFVGGTGSFGAIVPNSSWEWDGNPVVGLGDYRIPKTLLTALDGSRIPVNQIAPHKGISGVETGNCTYNSVMRAFTCHDIDYQFLIMESMDADFETRRLSPVALLGGGYLDLYNGPQDHGWCAGYTCQKRLSTFHAIVAMGLHYEVHFTSTSPQSLRLRIMNSKPTDVVRLAIHYQKPERLLVNSNGVYKRPTNARYDSKDREITLNPTYTGEFYPSIADGESGDNFFEEGPKLLYVLLKGDAVIDIETSQFIMLTVGASQVPLPVPDFFGAQIVSNIASFLNIPQDKVRIANIVAESKKRRKRSTTGEVIFDIEIGDFMTNGTTNTTEMKVTPYSQLTNLTATLYNAVQLGTFGDAINLTVLNVSVKEPLPPSDDPVWQQVLNSTELTSPIQIPSRLEMVTELVPLHEGTGFTTQPVIRMLDSNGDVVQQLGTVALPWQVTATVRSGTGDARGTTINNVTVPYTGGSTTFTHLGVSHSGSDYVIDFVITYPPEASRYTISSATFSVAERPLKAAVSAQSSNTTSGQPGSFTVDIRDNVTDEVVTDIAWKGHTWQAQASIHMPTTFPATLSGTTQSKFNASDNGQTQMDDIILTTTSQCPVNAFVSFRVWSAPADFDLTAVSQAVIVYPSNYSMPSEDVNRSVSITWNGDYDNMAAGKETQVQGLVWNHIMTNCPRVILSDFNITSGSIITSFVMTGGAADVDSTLVSLWDSLKNGLTLTLGSESMTSSDVMYVDSVRYYGLDGPPSVETATGRPLPVWAIVLIVVIPVLLAILLVGLLTWKFKYHKEKMRVHHSNPDFQKYNQTLITGVPPMATQWDKGKDKKPYNGDIERKDSLVVTRVVHTPLSLEIKDDITNISRDSSAANLMVPSSGRQSRGSSISGSAGPNASDSTRSSTPASITMPNEPDETY
;
A
#
# COMPACT_ATOMS: atom_id res chain seq x y z
N MET A 1 -17.07 15.82 -32.08
CA MET A 1 -17.28 14.37 -31.91
C MET A 1 -15.94 13.68 -32.04
N SER A 2 -15.40 13.18 -30.93
CA SER A 2 -14.12 12.46 -30.91
C SER A 2 -14.36 10.97 -31.13
N PHE A 3 -14.44 10.54 -32.39
CA PHE A 3 -14.52 9.13 -32.74
C PHE A 3 -13.19 8.44 -32.43
N ALA A 4 -13.21 7.36 -31.63
CA ALA A 4 -12.02 6.58 -31.33
C ALA A 4 -11.81 5.45 -32.35
N CYS A 5 -12.90 4.82 -32.80
CA CYS A 5 -12.88 3.79 -33.84
C CYS A 5 -14.17 3.82 -34.66
N CYS A 6 -14.10 3.47 -35.95
CA CYS A 6 -15.25 3.31 -36.82
C CYS A 6 -15.06 2.09 -37.72
N VAL A 7 -16.01 1.16 -37.68
CA VAL A 7 -16.10 -0.06 -38.49
C VAL A 7 -17.38 0.04 -39.31
N HIS A 8 -17.27 0.09 -40.63
CA HIS A 8 -18.42 0.26 -41.50
C HIS A 8 -18.44 -0.75 -42.64
N SER A 9 -19.62 -1.32 -42.93
CA SER A 9 -19.81 -2.34 -43.98
C SER A 9 -18.87 -3.55 -43.86
N TYR A 10 -18.41 -3.86 -42.64
CA TYR A 10 -17.49 -4.97 -42.38
C TYR A 10 -18.21 -6.31 -42.56
N ARG A 11 -17.48 -7.33 -43.00
CA ARG A 11 -18.02 -8.68 -43.20
C ARG A 11 -17.11 -9.69 -42.52
N SER A 12 -17.63 -10.31 -41.46
CA SER A 12 -17.01 -11.44 -40.78
C SER A 12 -17.84 -12.68 -41.05
N ILE A 13 -17.26 -13.69 -41.70
CA ILE A 13 -17.92 -14.96 -42.01
C ILE A 13 -17.04 -16.09 -41.48
N ASP A 14 -17.62 -17.00 -40.71
CA ASP A 14 -16.96 -18.20 -40.16
C ASP A 14 -15.70 -17.94 -39.32
N ASN A 15 -15.53 -16.70 -38.86
CA ASN A 15 -14.44 -16.32 -37.97
C ASN A 15 -14.68 -16.89 -36.57
N THR A 16 -13.60 -17.09 -35.82
CA THR A 16 -13.70 -17.39 -34.38
C THR A 16 -14.10 -16.15 -33.58
N LEU A 17 -13.59 -14.98 -33.96
CA LEU A 17 -13.97 -13.70 -33.37
C LEU A 17 -13.99 -12.68 -34.51
N GLY A 18 -15.17 -12.12 -34.81
CA GLY A 18 -15.32 -11.19 -35.93
C GLY A 18 -14.77 -9.80 -35.62
N LEU A 19 -15.16 -9.21 -34.49
CA LEU A 19 -14.67 -7.89 -34.07
C LEU A 19 -14.29 -7.86 -32.60
N MET A 20 -13.09 -7.35 -32.34
CA MET A 20 -12.57 -6.99 -31.01
C MET A 20 -12.05 -5.56 -31.13
N SER A 21 -12.30 -4.73 -30.12
CA SER A 21 -11.97 -3.30 -30.17
C SER A 21 -11.41 -2.84 -28.82
N ILE A 22 -10.34 -2.04 -28.90
CA ILE A 22 -9.60 -1.50 -27.76
C ILE A 22 -9.39 -0.01 -28.03
N VAL A 23 -9.75 0.83 -27.06
CA VAL A 23 -9.52 2.27 -27.05
C VAL A 23 -8.61 2.59 -25.87
N VAL A 24 -7.57 3.38 -26.13
CA VAL A 24 -6.57 3.78 -25.11
C VAL A 24 -6.73 5.27 -24.83
N GLY A 25 -6.80 5.61 -23.54
CA GLY A 25 -7.09 6.93 -23.00
C GLY A 25 -8.59 7.31 -23.08
N PRO A 26 -9.02 8.33 -22.33
CA PRO A 26 -8.19 9.22 -21.49
C PRO A 26 -7.78 8.60 -20.14
N SER A 27 -6.97 9.33 -19.38
CA SER A 27 -6.50 8.94 -18.04
C SER A 27 -7.65 8.84 -17.03
N ALA A 28 -7.77 7.70 -16.36
CA ALA A 28 -8.76 7.49 -15.30
C ALA A 28 -8.24 7.96 -13.94
N VAL A 29 -6.91 7.83 -13.70
CA VAL A 29 -6.22 8.41 -12.54
C VAL A 29 -6.31 9.95 -12.51
N ASP A 30 -6.35 10.62 -13.67
CA ASP A 30 -6.57 12.07 -13.75
C ASP A 30 -8.08 12.47 -13.72
N HIS A 31 -8.99 11.51 -13.47
CA HIS A 31 -10.45 11.71 -13.47
C HIS A 31 -11.02 12.31 -14.77
N ILE A 32 -10.42 11.97 -15.92
CA ILE A 32 -10.83 12.51 -17.22
C ILE A 32 -11.91 11.60 -17.83
N CYS A 33 -13.15 12.07 -17.80
CA CYS A 33 -14.26 11.49 -18.56
C CYS A 33 -14.38 12.16 -19.95
N GLU A 34 -13.78 11.57 -20.98
CA GLU A 34 -14.11 11.86 -22.39
C GLU A 34 -15.07 10.80 -22.92
N ASN A 35 -16.22 11.18 -23.48
CA ASN A 35 -17.14 10.22 -24.08
C ASN A 35 -16.65 9.76 -25.47
N ARG A 36 -15.60 8.93 -25.48
CA ARG A 36 -15.06 8.27 -26.66
C ARG A 36 -15.96 7.12 -27.07
N LYS A 37 -16.15 6.93 -28.38
CA LYS A 37 -16.95 5.81 -28.88
C LYS A 37 -16.32 5.02 -30.02
N ILE A 38 -16.70 3.74 -30.05
CA ILE A 38 -16.50 2.82 -31.15
C ILE A 38 -17.83 2.76 -31.91
N LEU A 39 -17.82 3.05 -33.21
CA LEU A 39 -19.01 2.91 -34.07
C LEU A 39 -18.88 1.65 -34.94
N VAL A 40 -19.89 0.78 -34.92
CA VAL A 40 -20.00 -0.41 -35.78
C VAL A 40 -21.30 -0.29 -36.57
N ASN A 41 -21.20 -0.01 -37.88
CA ASN A 41 -22.37 0.37 -38.68
C ASN A 41 -22.51 -0.46 -39.97
N GLY A 42 -23.71 -0.99 -40.25
CA GLY A 42 -24.04 -1.64 -41.52
C GLY A 42 -23.24 -2.93 -41.81
N SER A 43 -22.74 -3.59 -40.76
CA SER A 43 -21.82 -4.72 -40.86
C SER A 43 -22.53 -6.07 -40.73
N LEU A 44 -21.95 -7.11 -41.33
CA LEU A 44 -22.48 -8.48 -41.35
C LEU A 44 -21.54 -9.42 -40.58
N PHE A 45 -22.09 -10.10 -39.58
CA PHE A 45 -21.42 -11.12 -38.80
C PHE A 45 -22.12 -12.47 -38.99
N VAL A 46 -21.41 -13.48 -39.48
CA VAL A 46 -21.91 -14.85 -39.70
C VAL A 46 -21.08 -15.82 -38.89
N GLY A 47 -21.69 -16.51 -37.91
CA GLY A 47 -20.99 -17.36 -36.94
C GLY A 47 -20.53 -18.70 -37.52
N ASN A 48 -21.49 -19.50 -37.96
CA ASN A 48 -21.26 -20.77 -38.67
C ASN A 48 -22.21 -20.85 -39.87
N SER A 49 -21.74 -20.40 -41.04
CA SER A 49 -22.47 -20.45 -42.31
C SER A 49 -23.01 -21.85 -42.62
N PRO A 50 -24.06 -22.01 -43.44
CA PRO A 50 -24.64 -23.32 -43.75
C PRO A 50 -23.63 -24.36 -44.25
N ASP A 51 -22.60 -23.93 -44.98
CA ASP A 51 -21.56 -24.79 -45.54
C ASP A 51 -20.30 -24.94 -44.66
N PHE A 52 -20.20 -24.19 -43.54
CA PHE A 52 -19.05 -24.26 -42.62
C PHE A 52 -18.76 -25.69 -42.12
N ASP A 53 -17.53 -26.16 -42.28
CA ASP A 53 -17.07 -27.46 -41.80
C ASP A 53 -16.64 -27.41 -40.33
N CYS A 54 -17.44 -28.00 -39.44
CA CYS A 54 -17.15 -28.08 -38.01
C CYS A 54 -16.00 -29.04 -37.65
N SER A 55 -15.44 -29.77 -38.62
CA SER A 55 -14.20 -30.54 -38.49
C SER A 55 -12.95 -29.70 -38.76
N ASP A 56 -13.08 -28.53 -39.40
CA ASP A 56 -11.99 -27.56 -39.46
C ASP A 56 -11.59 -27.19 -38.04
N SER A 57 -10.35 -27.53 -37.70
CA SER A 57 -9.82 -27.32 -36.37
C SER A 57 -9.71 -25.84 -36.00
N ARG A 58 -9.80 -24.89 -36.96
CA ARG A 58 -9.51 -23.44 -36.80
C ARG A 58 -8.16 -23.16 -36.14
N ARG A 59 -7.27 -24.16 -36.05
CA ARG A 59 -5.95 -24.05 -35.40
C ARG A 59 -4.98 -23.37 -36.36
N PRO A 60 -4.34 -22.26 -35.96
CA PRO A 60 -3.25 -21.70 -36.75
C PRO A 60 -2.10 -22.71 -36.84
N ASP A 61 -1.38 -22.72 -37.95
CA ASP A 61 -0.22 -23.61 -38.12
C ASP A 61 0.87 -23.27 -37.09
N THR A 62 1.04 -24.16 -36.12
CA THR A 62 1.95 -24.00 -34.99
C THR A 62 3.43 -24.07 -35.38
N THR A 63 3.74 -24.49 -36.62
CA THR A 63 5.11 -24.57 -37.12
C THR A 63 5.67 -23.19 -37.52
N VAL A 64 4.79 -22.26 -37.92
CA VAL A 64 5.13 -20.92 -38.41
C VAL A 64 5.83 -20.09 -37.33
N SER A 65 6.91 -19.41 -37.69
CA SER A 65 7.70 -18.57 -36.78
C SER A 65 6.87 -17.45 -36.13
N SER A 66 6.00 -16.80 -36.90
CA SER A 66 5.09 -15.78 -36.38
C SER A 66 4.14 -16.34 -35.31
N TYR A 67 3.65 -17.58 -35.44
CA TYR A 67 2.86 -18.24 -34.40
C TYR A 67 3.66 -18.48 -33.12
N LYS A 68 4.89 -19.03 -33.25
CA LYS A 68 5.78 -19.28 -32.11
C LYS A 68 6.11 -18.02 -31.31
N ILE A 69 6.31 -16.89 -31.99
CA ILE A 69 6.65 -15.60 -31.38
C ILE A 69 5.42 -14.92 -30.73
N SER A 70 4.22 -15.05 -31.33
CA SER A 70 3.00 -14.37 -30.87
C SER A 70 2.03 -15.24 -30.07
N ASN A 71 2.42 -16.46 -29.69
CA ASN A 71 1.57 -17.40 -28.92
C ASN A 71 1.12 -16.84 -27.54
N GLN A 72 1.88 -15.90 -26.96
CA GLN A 72 1.49 -15.17 -25.73
C GLN A 72 0.66 -13.90 -25.99
N ALA A 73 0.56 -13.44 -27.25
CA ALA A 73 -0.06 -12.18 -27.63
C ALA A 73 -1.47 -12.34 -28.23
N ARG A 74 -1.77 -13.49 -28.84
CA ARG A 74 -2.98 -13.71 -29.67
C ARG A 74 -4.30 -13.61 -28.89
N SER A 75 -5.37 -13.27 -29.62
CA SER A 75 -6.73 -13.15 -29.10
C SER A 75 -7.32 -14.49 -28.63
N ILE A 76 -8.43 -14.40 -27.88
CA ILE A 76 -9.18 -15.51 -27.24
C ILE A 76 -9.40 -16.73 -28.15
N GLY A 77 -9.49 -16.53 -29.47
CA GLY A 77 -9.73 -17.59 -30.46
C GLY A 77 -8.52 -18.42 -30.93
N GLN A 78 -7.29 -18.18 -30.45
CA GLN A 78 -6.08 -18.82 -31.00
C GLN A 78 -5.09 -19.38 -29.96
N SER A 79 -5.51 -19.55 -28.70
CA SER A 79 -4.67 -20.19 -27.66
C SER A 79 -4.67 -21.72 -27.77
N LYS A 80 -3.69 -22.39 -27.12
CA LYS A 80 -3.50 -23.85 -27.21
C LYS A 80 -4.73 -24.67 -26.77
N ASP A 81 -5.50 -24.19 -25.80
CA ASP A 81 -6.63 -24.90 -25.21
C ASP A 81 -7.94 -24.69 -25.99
N TRP A 82 -7.89 -25.03 -27.28
CA TRP A 82 -9.01 -24.96 -28.21
C TRP A 82 -10.03 -26.12 -28.06
N SER A 83 -9.68 -27.17 -27.30
CA SER A 83 -10.43 -28.44 -27.31
C SER A 83 -11.75 -28.43 -26.54
N SER A 84 -12.01 -27.45 -25.67
CA SER A 84 -13.16 -27.51 -24.73
C SER A 84 -13.50 -26.15 -24.12
N SER A 85 -14.19 -25.26 -24.84
CA SER A 85 -14.67 -23.99 -24.25
C SER A 85 -15.90 -23.43 -24.95
N PHE A 86 -16.98 -23.32 -24.18
CA PHE A 86 -18.17 -22.53 -24.47
C PHE A 86 -17.80 -21.04 -24.66
N GLY A 87 -18.60 -20.26 -25.39
CA GLY A 87 -18.42 -18.79 -25.52
C GLY A 87 -17.29 -18.29 -26.45
N LYS A 88 -16.32 -19.12 -26.84
CA LYS A 88 -15.13 -18.65 -27.59
C LYS A 88 -15.33 -18.39 -29.09
N VAL A 89 -16.52 -18.63 -29.65
CA VAL A 89 -16.86 -18.26 -31.05
C VAL A 89 -17.89 -17.16 -31.04
N ALA A 90 -17.53 -15.95 -31.49
CA ALA A 90 -18.41 -14.78 -31.40
C ALA A 90 -18.36 -13.85 -32.62
N GLY A 91 -19.48 -13.18 -32.91
CA GLY A 91 -19.54 -12.11 -33.91
C GLY A 91 -18.72 -10.90 -33.49
N MET A 92 -18.96 -10.37 -32.30
CA MET A 92 -18.29 -9.19 -31.76
C MET A 92 -18.13 -9.25 -30.23
N MET A 93 -17.10 -8.59 -29.70
CA MET A 93 -16.92 -8.36 -28.26
C MET A 93 -17.37 -6.96 -27.82
N PHE A 94 -17.65 -6.81 -26.52
CA PHE A 94 -17.77 -5.49 -25.89
C PHE A 94 -16.52 -4.61 -26.16
N GLY A 95 -16.72 -3.30 -26.15
CA GLY A 95 -15.63 -2.34 -26.32
C GLY A 95 -14.75 -2.30 -25.07
N ASN A 96 -13.46 -2.54 -25.24
CA ASN A 96 -12.48 -2.37 -24.17
C ASN A 96 -11.99 -0.91 -24.21
N PHE A 97 -12.17 -0.15 -23.14
CA PHE A 97 -11.66 1.22 -23.00
C PHE A 97 -10.79 1.27 -21.76
N HIS A 98 -9.49 1.46 -21.94
CA HIS A 98 -8.51 1.54 -20.87
C HIS A 98 -7.84 2.91 -20.90
N GLU A 99 -7.32 3.38 -19.77
CA GLU A 99 -6.53 4.60 -19.76
C GLU A 99 -5.17 4.46 -20.47
N GLY A 100 -4.60 3.25 -20.44
CA GLY A 100 -3.25 2.93 -20.90
C GLY A 100 -3.19 1.80 -21.93
N ASP A 101 -1.99 1.55 -22.43
CA ASP A 101 -1.69 0.44 -23.35
C ASP A 101 -1.76 -0.91 -22.62
N ASN A 102 -2.23 -1.96 -23.28
CA ASN A 102 -2.36 -3.30 -22.69
C ASN A 102 -1.07 -4.14 -22.74
N GLU A 103 0.06 -3.51 -23.07
CA GLU A 103 1.38 -4.10 -23.32
C GLU A 103 1.40 -5.16 -24.45
N ALA A 104 0.47 -5.12 -25.42
CA ALA A 104 0.56 -6.02 -26.56
C ALA A 104 1.81 -5.69 -27.42
N PRO A 105 2.60 -6.67 -27.89
CA PRO A 105 2.38 -8.12 -27.85
C PRO A 105 3.11 -8.85 -26.70
N ARG A 106 3.61 -8.15 -25.66
CA ARG A 106 4.19 -8.79 -24.46
C ARG A 106 3.11 -9.53 -23.66
N LYS A 107 1.92 -8.97 -23.62
CA LYS A 107 0.69 -9.57 -23.05
C LYS A 107 -0.30 -9.94 -24.17
N LYS A 108 -1.34 -10.70 -23.82
CA LYS A 108 -2.44 -11.01 -24.75
C LYS A 108 -3.22 -9.74 -25.05
N TRP A 109 -3.70 -9.57 -26.29
CA TRP A 109 -4.59 -8.46 -26.66
C TRP A 109 -5.85 -8.31 -25.79
N THR A 110 -6.26 -9.38 -25.11
CA THR A 110 -7.51 -9.44 -24.32
C THR A 110 -7.26 -9.34 -22.81
N ASN A 111 -6.03 -9.02 -22.39
CA ASN A 111 -5.72 -8.72 -21.00
C ASN A 111 -5.90 -7.22 -20.76
N SER A 112 -6.38 -6.86 -19.58
CA SER A 112 -6.21 -5.52 -19.01
C SER A 112 -4.81 -5.40 -18.38
N MET A 113 -4.19 -4.22 -18.48
CA MET A 113 -2.91 -3.85 -17.83
C MET A 113 -2.92 -2.39 -17.33
N ALA A 114 -4.09 -1.76 -17.31
CA ALA A 114 -4.32 -0.38 -16.93
C ALA A 114 -5.80 -0.23 -16.52
N TYR A 115 -6.13 0.76 -15.68
CA TYR A 115 -7.51 0.97 -15.26
C TYR A 115 -8.46 1.17 -16.47
N PRO A 116 -9.74 0.80 -16.33
CA PRO A 116 -10.75 1.15 -17.32
C PRO A 116 -10.85 2.67 -17.41
N ALA A 117 -11.07 3.22 -18.61
CA ALA A 117 -11.39 4.63 -18.75
C ALA A 117 -12.67 4.97 -17.96
N VAL A 118 -12.81 6.21 -17.48
CA VAL A 118 -14.01 6.61 -16.72
C VAL A 118 -15.27 6.55 -17.59
N CYS A 119 -15.14 6.88 -18.88
CA CYS A 119 -16.24 7.07 -19.82
C CYS A 119 -15.92 6.50 -21.21
N GLY A 120 -16.96 5.97 -21.86
CA GLY A 120 -16.93 5.47 -23.23
C GLY A 120 -18.15 4.60 -23.54
N HIS A 121 -18.31 4.19 -24.80
CA HIS A 121 -19.32 3.20 -25.21
C HIS A 121 -19.12 2.70 -26.64
N THR A 122 -19.74 1.57 -26.98
CA THR A 122 -19.82 1.09 -28.36
C THR A 122 -21.24 1.29 -28.90
N GLU A 123 -21.36 1.95 -30.06
CA GLU A 123 -22.61 2.04 -30.83
C GLU A 123 -22.60 1.00 -31.96
N ALA A 124 -23.62 0.14 -32.02
CA ALA A 124 -23.78 -0.87 -33.05
C ALA A 124 -25.13 -0.69 -33.79
N THR A 125 -25.11 -0.05 -34.96
CA THR A 125 -26.32 0.32 -35.72
C THR A 125 -26.40 -0.41 -37.06
N GLY A 126 -27.60 -0.89 -37.44
CA GLY A 126 -27.83 -1.41 -38.80
C GLY A 126 -27.09 -2.71 -39.11
N ASN A 127 -26.63 -3.43 -38.09
CA ASN A 127 -25.82 -4.64 -38.25
C ASN A 127 -26.68 -5.89 -38.42
N THR A 128 -26.16 -6.89 -39.13
CA THR A 128 -26.80 -8.21 -39.28
C THR A 128 -25.97 -9.29 -38.60
N PHE A 129 -26.60 -10.06 -37.70
CA PHE A 129 -26.00 -11.26 -37.08
C PHE A 129 -26.70 -12.50 -37.61
N ALA A 130 -25.97 -13.44 -38.18
CA ALA A 130 -26.52 -14.62 -38.83
C ALA A 130 -25.85 -15.93 -38.40
N HIS A 131 -26.64 -17.00 -38.30
CA HIS A 131 -26.17 -18.36 -38.05
C HIS A 131 -25.25 -18.49 -36.81
N PHE A 132 -25.69 -17.94 -35.68
CA PHE A 132 -25.08 -18.15 -34.36
C PHE A 132 -25.94 -19.14 -33.57
N GLY A 133 -25.32 -20.20 -33.04
CA GLY A 133 -26.03 -21.30 -32.41
C GLY A 133 -25.17 -22.55 -32.25
N THR A 134 -25.81 -23.72 -32.12
CA THR A 134 -25.13 -25.00 -31.85
C THR A 134 -24.76 -25.79 -33.11
N LYS A 135 -24.48 -25.14 -34.27
CA LYS A 135 -24.19 -25.87 -35.53
C LYS A 135 -23.02 -26.87 -35.36
N CYS A 136 -21.98 -26.49 -34.63
CA CYS A 136 -20.84 -27.37 -34.34
C CYS A 136 -20.99 -28.21 -33.06
N GLY A 137 -22.24 -28.43 -32.62
CA GLY A 137 -22.60 -29.15 -31.41
C GLY A 137 -22.71 -28.25 -30.18
N SER A 138 -23.46 -28.70 -29.16
CA SER A 138 -23.69 -27.98 -27.90
C SER A 138 -22.42 -27.67 -27.10
N ASN A 139 -21.31 -28.38 -27.37
CA ASN A 139 -20.02 -28.18 -26.71
C ASN A 139 -19.11 -27.18 -27.45
N LYS A 140 -19.55 -26.69 -28.62
CA LYS A 140 -18.89 -25.65 -29.43
C LYS A 140 -19.93 -24.67 -30.00
N PRO A 141 -20.77 -24.03 -29.16
CA PRO A 141 -21.74 -23.03 -29.62
C PRO A 141 -21.04 -21.76 -30.11
N SER A 142 -21.76 -20.99 -30.92
CA SER A 142 -21.36 -19.64 -31.34
C SER A 142 -22.41 -18.59 -30.94
N PHE A 143 -21.95 -17.37 -30.62
CA PHE A 143 -22.77 -16.28 -30.06
C PHE A 143 -22.65 -15.01 -30.90
N ALA A 144 -23.71 -14.20 -30.98
CA ALA A 144 -23.62 -12.93 -31.69
C ALA A 144 -22.67 -11.94 -30.98
N ILE A 145 -22.82 -11.79 -29.66
CA ILE A 145 -21.98 -10.94 -28.80
C ILE A 145 -21.34 -11.76 -27.65
N THR A 146 -20.15 -11.39 -27.18
CA THR A 146 -19.53 -11.95 -25.97
C THR A 146 -18.70 -10.92 -25.19
N ASP A 147 -18.41 -11.17 -23.92
CA ASP A 147 -17.48 -10.36 -23.11
C ASP A 147 -15.99 -10.68 -23.38
N THR A 148 -15.10 -10.05 -22.62
CA THR A 148 -13.64 -10.26 -22.72
C THR A 148 -13.15 -11.10 -21.53
N PHE A 149 -13.19 -12.43 -21.65
CA PHE A 149 -12.96 -13.40 -20.55
C PHE A 149 -11.66 -13.33 -19.73
N ASN A 150 -10.68 -12.49 -20.11
CA ASN A 150 -9.44 -12.29 -19.33
C ASN A 150 -9.30 -10.83 -18.87
N ASN A 151 -10.39 -10.06 -18.93
CA ASN A 151 -10.51 -8.72 -18.41
C ASN A 151 -11.53 -8.76 -17.26
N GLU A 152 -11.04 -8.50 -16.05
CA GLU A 152 -11.85 -8.48 -14.82
C GLU A 152 -12.34 -7.04 -14.49
N ASP A 153 -11.87 -6.03 -15.24
CA ASP A 153 -12.26 -4.62 -15.11
C ASP A 153 -13.35 -4.20 -16.12
N LEU A 154 -14.08 -3.13 -15.78
CA LEU A 154 -15.24 -2.62 -16.54
C LEU A 154 -15.12 -2.74 -18.07
N LEU A 155 -16.08 -3.46 -18.64
CA LEU A 155 -16.39 -3.42 -20.06
C LEU A 155 -17.50 -2.40 -20.31
N HIS A 156 -17.23 -1.43 -21.16
CA HIS A 156 -18.11 -0.28 -21.38
C HIS A 156 -19.39 -0.65 -22.16
N PRO A 157 -20.50 0.08 -21.99
CA PRO A 157 -21.80 -0.34 -22.48
C PRO A 157 -21.85 -0.45 -24.02
N LEU A 158 -22.61 -1.45 -24.49
CA LEU A 158 -22.92 -1.67 -25.89
C LEU A 158 -24.34 -1.19 -26.17
N ILE A 159 -24.49 -0.21 -27.06
CA ILE A 159 -25.77 0.38 -27.46
C ILE A 159 -26.10 -0.06 -28.88
N MET A 160 -27.21 -0.78 -29.05
CA MET A 160 -27.65 -1.38 -30.29
C MET A 160 -28.90 -0.70 -30.85
N SER A 161 -29.03 -0.71 -32.18
CA SER A 161 -30.17 -0.20 -32.93
C SER A 161 -30.22 -0.81 -34.33
N GLN A 162 -31.40 -0.88 -34.93
CA GLN A 162 -31.66 -1.31 -36.31
C GLN A 162 -30.98 -2.65 -36.65
N THR A 163 -30.85 -3.53 -35.65
CA THR A 163 -30.13 -4.79 -35.79
C THR A 163 -31.05 -5.86 -36.35
N THR A 164 -30.52 -6.72 -37.21
CA THR A 164 -31.25 -7.85 -37.81
C THR A 164 -30.60 -9.17 -37.40
N THR A 165 -31.38 -10.10 -36.85
CA THR A 165 -30.94 -11.48 -36.58
C THR A 165 -31.49 -12.44 -37.64
N VAL A 166 -30.65 -13.38 -38.11
CA VAL A 166 -31.02 -14.36 -39.14
C VAL A 166 -30.55 -15.76 -38.72
N SER A 167 -31.49 -16.64 -38.37
CA SER A 167 -31.17 -17.98 -37.83
C SER A 167 -30.21 -17.91 -36.64
N VAL A 168 -30.54 -17.06 -35.67
CA VAL A 168 -29.89 -16.96 -34.37
C VAL A 168 -30.91 -17.31 -33.31
N ASP A 169 -30.62 -18.27 -32.44
CA ASP A 169 -31.48 -18.60 -31.31
C ASP A 169 -31.31 -17.56 -30.20
N VAL A 170 -32.39 -17.23 -29.46
CA VAL A 170 -32.37 -16.22 -28.38
C VAL A 170 -31.25 -16.49 -27.36
N GLY A 171 -31.06 -17.76 -26.96
CA GLY A 171 -29.98 -18.16 -26.04
C GLY A 171 -28.55 -17.98 -26.58
N HIS A 172 -28.39 -17.61 -27.85
CA HIS A 172 -27.12 -17.35 -28.51
C HIS A 172 -26.93 -15.87 -28.91
N HIS A 173 -27.80 -14.96 -28.44
CA HIS A 173 -27.62 -13.52 -28.62
C HIS A 173 -26.34 -13.03 -27.92
N VAL A 174 -26.19 -13.36 -26.64
CA VAL A 174 -24.96 -13.05 -25.89
C VAL A 174 -24.44 -14.29 -25.17
N TYR A 175 -23.15 -14.27 -24.85
CA TYR A 175 -22.59 -15.08 -23.76
C TYR A 175 -21.80 -14.17 -22.82
N TYR A 176 -22.16 -14.18 -21.54
CA TYR A 176 -21.40 -13.50 -20.50
C TYR A 176 -20.62 -14.54 -19.68
N GLY A 177 -19.31 -14.36 -19.58
CA GLY A 177 -18.43 -15.17 -18.75
C GLY A 177 -18.82 -15.15 -17.27
N GLU A 178 -18.35 -16.14 -16.51
CA GLU A 178 -18.27 -16.02 -15.05
C GLU A 178 -16.93 -15.32 -14.71
N PRO A 179 -16.86 -14.52 -13.63
CA PRO A 179 -15.63 -13.88 -13.18
C PRO A 179 -14.51 -14.89 -12.89
N ASN A 180 -13.25 -14.49 -13.11
CA ASN A 180 -12.12 -15.37 -12.79
C ASN A 180 -11.84 -15.39 -11.28
N LEU A 181 -12.11 -16.52 -10.63
CA LEU A 181 -11.85 -16.68 -9.19
C LEU A 181 -10.36 -16.62 -8.82
N GLU A 182 -9.43 -16.81 -9.78
CA GLU A 182 -8.00 -16.61 -9.51
C GLU A 182 -7.66 -15.14 -9.19
N ALA A 183 -8.44 -14.19 -9.72
CA ALA A 183 -8.28 -12.76 -9.45
C ALA A 183 -8.81 -12.34 -8.06
N VAL A 184 -9.50 -13.22 -7.33
CA VAL A 184 -9.90 -12.94 -5.93
C VAL A 184 -8.73 -13.22 -4.99
N ASN A 185 -7.73 -12.34 -5.06
CA ASN A 185 -6.52 -12.42 -4.24
C ASN A 185 -5.98 -11.00 -3.92
N PRO A 186 -5.13 -10.83 -2.89
CA PRO A 186 -4.65 -9.51 -2.44
C PRO A 186 -3.91 -8.67 -3.49
N ALA A 187 -3.38 -9.31 -4.54
CA ALA A 187 -2.69 -8.64 -5.63
C ALA A 187 -3.66 -8.02 -6.63
N ASP A 188 -4.82 -8.66 -6.88
CA ASP A 188 -5.80 -8.22 -7.88
C ASP A 188 -7.09 -7.69 -7.18
N CYS A 189 -8.20 -8.44 -7.15
CA CYS A 189 -9.53 -8.04 -6.63
C CYS A 189 -9.72 -8.16 -5.09
N VAL A 190 -8.67 -8.56 -4.36
CA VAL A 190 -8.64 -8.86 -2.91
C VAL A 190 -9.43 -10.08 -2.47
N ASP A 191 -10.74 -9.90 -2.25
CA ASP A 191 -11.59 -10.79 -1.45
C ASP A 191 -13.08 -10.71 -1.83
N LEU A 192 -13.34 -10.13 -3.00
CA LEU A 192 -14.59 -10.08 -3.76
C LEU A 192 -14.18 -10.12 -5.25
N ILE A 193 -15.01 -10.70 -6.12
CA ILE A 193 -14.82 -10.63 -7.58
C ILE A 193 -14.69 -9.17 -8.07
N CYS A 194 -13.92 -8.92 -9.13
CA CYS A 194 -13.95 -7.63 -9.80
C CYS A 194 -15.23 -7.47 -10.63
N ASP A 195 -15.44 -6.24 -11.09
CA ASP A 195 -16.75 -5.77 -11.55
C ASP A 195 -17.11 -6.12 -13.01
N ALA A 196 -16.19 -6.59 -13.87
CA ALA A 196 -16.45 -6.77 -15.31
C ALA A 196 -17.65 -7.67 -15.65
N GLN A 197 -17.54 -8.98 -15.43
CA GLN A 197 -18.57 -9.96 -15.84
C GLN A 197 -19.89 -9.77 -15.09
N LYS A 198 -19.86 -9.17 -13.91
CA LYS A 198 -21.07 -8.83 -13.13
C LYS A 198 -21.71 -7.49 -13.52
N ASN A 199 -21.05 -6.64 -14.31
CA ASN A 199 -21.54 -5.32 -14.74
C ASN A 199 -21.44 -5.14 -16.27
N LEU A 200 -21.98 -6.08 -17.04
CA LEU A 200 -22.12 -5.95 -18.50
C LEU A 200 -23.47 -5.31 -18.85
N LEU A 201 -23.46 -4.24 -19.66
CA LEU A 201 -24.69 -3.57 -20.09
C LEU A 201 -24.80 -3.53 -21.62
N LEU A 202 -25.71 -4.34 -22.17
CA LEU A 202 -26.18 -4.21 -23.55
C LEU A 202 -27.55 -3.53 -23.55
N LYS A 203 -27.67 -2.41 -24.25
CA LYS A 203 -28.92 -1.69 -24.50
C LYS A 203 -29.34 -1.89 -25.95
N ASP A 204 -30.63 -2.12 -26.20
CA ASP A 204 -31.19 -2.23 -27.54
C ASP A 204 -32.36 -1.26 -27.71
N THR A 205 -32.08 -0.17 -28.41
CA THR A 205 -32.92 1.03 -28.40
C THR A 205 -34.19 0.94 -29.25
N ASP A 206 -34.29 -0.07 -30.12
CA ASP A 206 -35.49 -0.39 -30.91
C ASP A 206 -35.91 -1.87 -30.82
N ASN A 207 -35.35 -2.60 -29.84
CA ASN A 207 -35.64 -4.01 -29.55
C ASN A 207 -35.37 -4.98 -30.73
N GLY A 208 -34.63 -4.56 -31.77
CA GLY A 208 -34.36 -5.36 -32.97
C GLY A 208 -33.33 -6.48 -32.80
N PHE A 209 -32.44 -6.39 -31.81
CA PHE A 209 -31.50 -7.44 -31.44
C PHE A 209 -32.06 -8.34 -30.32
N VAL A 210 -32.60 -7.75 -29.26
CA VAL A 210 -33.11 -8.46 -28.09
C VAL A 210 -34.40 -9.21 -28.43
N GLY A 211 -35.27 -8.62 -29.26
CA GLY A 211 -36.54 -9.19 -29.70
C GLY A 211 -37.64 -9.14 -28.64
N GLY A 212 -38.83 -9.65 -28.95
CA GLY A 212 -39.98 -9.64 -28.03
C GLY A 212 -40.92 -8.45 -28.23
N THR A 213 -41.73 -8.13 -27.22
CA THR A 213 -42.88 -7.21 -27.34
C THR A 213 -42.69 -5.81 -26.75
N GLY A 214 -41.54 -5.53 -26.14
CA GLY A 214 -41.22 -4.21 -25.59
C GLY A 214 -40.86 -3.17 -26.66
N SER A 215 -40.87 -1.90 -26.27
CA SER A 215 -40.46 -0.78 -27.14
C SER A 215 -38.95 -0.65 -27.26
N PHE A 216 -38.23 -1.06 -26.21
CA PHE A 216 -36.78 -1.19 -26.16
C PHE A 216 -36.40 -2.32 -25.20
N GLY A 217 -35.17 -2.82 -25.32
CA GLY A 217 -34.65 -3.95 -24.55
C GLY A 217 -33.30 -3.68 -23.90
N ALA A 218 -32.94 -4.50 -22.94
CA ALA A 218 -31.62 -4.56 -22.34
C ALA A 218 -31.25 -6.00 -22.01
N ILE A 219 -29.95 -6.29 -22.00
CA ILE A 219 -29.40 -7.55 -21.47
C ILE A 219 -28.36 -7.19 -20.41
N VAL A 220 -28.53 -7.76 -19.22
CA VAL A 220 -27.70 -7.53 -18.03
C VAL A 220 -27.34 -8.86 -17.36
N PRO A 221 -26.15 -9.02 -16.76
CA PRO A 221 -25.71 -10.26 -16.14
C PRO A 221 -26.51 -10.60 -14.89
N ASN A 222 -26.36 -11.84 -14.42
CA ASN A 222 -26.75 -12.20 -13.06
C ASN A 222 -25.69 -11.73 -12.04
N SER A 223 -25.76 -10.46 -11.63
CA SER A 223 -24.79 -9.86 -10.69
C SER A 223 -24.85 -10.43 -9.26
N SER A 224 -25.88 -11.22 -8.94
CA SER A 224 -26.05 -11.98 -7.68
C SER A 224 -25.69 -13.46 -7.78
N TRP A 225 -25.02 -13.88 -8.86
CA TRP A 225 -24.43 -15.22 -8.98
C TRP A 225 -23.54 -15.55 -7.76
N GLU A 226 -23.74 -16.73 -7.16
CA GLU A 226 -23.04 -17.19 -5.95
C GLU A 226 -23.19 -16.29 -4.70
N TRP A 227 -24.24 -15.46 -4.60
CA TRP A 227 -24.55 -14.69 -3.38
C TRP A 227 -24.77 -15.62 -2.17
N ASP A 228 -23.95 -15.45 -1.13
CA ASP A 228 -23.86 -16.35 0.05
C ASP A 228 -23.61 -17.85 -0.31
N GLY A 229 -23.12 -18.10 -1.54
CA GLY A 229 -22.74 -19.41 -2.07
C GLY A 229 -21.26 -19.71 -1.81
N ASN A 230 -20.48 -19.83 -2.88
CA ASN A 230 -19.03 -20.07 -2.82
C ASN A 230 -18.29 -18.90 -2.13
N PRO A 231 -17.66 -19.11 -0.95
CA PRO A 231 -16.99 -18.02 -0.22
C PRO A 231 -15.83 -17.36 -0.97
N VAL A 232 -15.25 -18.03 -1.98
CA VAL A 232 -14.18 -17.48 -2.83
C VAL A 232 -14.69 -16.35 -3.74
N VAL A 233 -15.98 -16.34 -4.10
CA VAL A 233 -16.59 -15.25 -4.88
C VAL A 233 -16.62 -13.95 -4.06
N GLY A 234 -16.67 -14.08 -2.73
CA GLY A 234 -16.63 -12.96 -1.80
C GLY A 234 -17.92 -12.13 -1.76
N LEU A 235 -19.02 -12.60 -2.35
CA LEU A 235 -20.32 -11.93 -2.47
C LEU A 235 -21.34 -12.53 -1.50
N GLY A 236 -22.01 -11.70 -0.69
CA GLY A 236 -23.03 -12.18 0.25
C GLY A 236 -23.45 -11.17 1.32
N ASP A 237 -24.43 -11.55 2.15
CA ASP A 237 -24.99 -10.70 3.21
C ASP A 237 -23.95 -10.31 4.28
N TYR A 238 -22.87 -11.08 4.41
CA TYR A 238 -21.74 -10.80 5.31
C TYR A 238 -20.82 -9.64 4.85
N ARG A 239 -21.00 -9.16 3.62
CA ARG A 239 -20.22 -8.07 2.99
C ARG A 239 -20.95 -6.74 2.92
N ILE A 240 -22.24 -6.72 3.27
CA ILE A 240 -23.03 -5.50 3.24
C ILE A 240 -22.44 -4.50 4.25
N PRO A 241 -22.18 -3.23 3.86
CA PRO A 241 -21.72 -2.19 4.76
C PRO A 241 -22.58 -2.10 6.01
N LYS A 242 -21.94 -2.08 7.19
CA LYS A 242 -22.63 -2.06 8.49
C LYS A 242 -23.59 -0.89 8.62
N THR A 243 -23.28 0.24 7.99
CA THR A 243 -24.10 1.46 7.98
C THR A 243 -25.49 1.23 7.36
N LEU A 244 -25.62 0.38 6.34
CA LEU A 244 -26.91 0.00 5.74
C LEU A 244 -27.70 -0.98 6.63
N LEU A 245 -27.01 -1.73 7.50
CA LEU A 245 -27.62 -2.72 8.40
C LEU A 245 -27.82 -2.21 9.83
N THR A 246 -27.71 -0.91 10.09
CA THR A 246 -27.80 -0.34 11.45
C THR A 246 -28.95 0.67 11.54
N ALA A 247 -29.89 0.43 12.44
CA ALA A 247 -30.98 1.36 12.72
C ALA A 247 -30.51 2.52 13.62
N LEU A 248 -31.32 3.59 13.71
CA LEU A 248 -31.00 4.79 14.50
C LEU A 248 -30.80 4.54 16.00
N ASP A 249 -31.33 3.43 16.53
CA ASP A 249 -31.14 2.98 17.92
C ASP A 249 -29.89 2.09 18.11
N GLY A 250 -29.10 1.90 17.06
CA GLY A 250 -27.92 1.02 17.04
C GLY A 250 -28.23 -0.47 16.87
N SER A 251 -29.49 -0.87 16.72
CA SER A 251 -29.86 -2.26 16.48
C SER A 251 -29.54 -2.69 15.03
N ARG A 252 -29.27 -3.99 14.82
CA ARG A 252 -29.01 -4.53 13.49
C ARG A 252 -30.32 -4.81 12.75
N ILE A 253 -30.49 -4.23 11.57
CA ILE A 253 -31.60 -4.48 10.67
C ILE A 253 -31.38 -5.84 9.96
N PRO A 254 -32.35 -6.78 9.98
CA PRO A 254 -32.29 -8.00 9.18
C PRO A 254 -32.31 -7.70 7.68
N VAL A 255 -31.37 -8.27 6.93
CA VAL A 255 -31.15 -7.92 5.51
C VAL A 255 -32.41 -8.10 4.65
N ASN A 256 -33.19 -9.15 4.89
CA ASN A 256 -34.42 -9.43 4.15
C ASN A 256 -35.56 -8.40 4.37
N GLN A 257 -35.44 -7.48 5.33
CA GLN A 257 -36.41 -6.38 5.52
C GLN A 257 -36.15 -5.20 4.58
N ILE A 258 -34.90 -4.99 4.16
CA ILE A 258 -34.49 -3.87 3.29
C ILE A 258 -34.11 -4.33 1.88
N ALA A 259 -33.47 -5.50 1.77
CA ALA A 259 -32.94 -6.09 0.55
C ALA A 259 -33.43 -7.54 0.37
N PRO A 260 -34.75 -7.75 0.18
CA PRO A 260 -35.32 -9.07 -0.12
C PRO A 260 -34.85 -9.66 -1.46
N HIS A 261 -34.43 -8.82 -2.41
CA HIS A 261 -33.91 -9.24 -3.72
C HIS A 261 -32.42 -8.87 -3.87
N LYS A 262 -31.67 -9.62 -4.68
CA LYS A 262 -30.21 -9.46 -4.85
C LYS A 262 -29.83 -9.18 -6.31
N GLY A 263 -28.82 -8.34 -6.51
CA GLY A 263 -28.32 -7.92 -7.81
C GLY A 263 -29.03 -6.67 -8.34
N ILE A 264 -28.93 -6.45 -9.66
CA ILE A 264 -29.43 -5.25 -10.36
C ILE A 264 -30.94 -5.03 -10.13
N SER A 265 -31.32 -3.79 -9.81
CA SER A 265 -32.72 -3.44 -9.52
C SER A 265 -33.68 -3.72 -10.68
N GLY A 266 -34.65 -4.61 -10.44
CA GLY A 266 -35.74 -4.90 -11.37
C GLY A 266 -35.60 -6.19 -12.18
N VAL A 267 -34.49 -6.92 -12.07
CA VAL A 267 -34.24 -8.13 -12.89
C VAL A 267 -35.16 -9.33 -12.58
N GLU A 268 -35.81 -9.33 -11.41
CA GLU A 268 -36.80 -10.36 -11.03
C GLU A 268 -38.27 -9.90 -11.26
N THR A 269 -38.48 -8.76 -11.92
CA THR A 269 -39.82 -8.31 -12.32
C THR A 269 -40.33 -9.06 -13.56
N GLY A 270 -41.64 -9.01 -13.79
CA GLY A 270 -42.27 -9.63 -14.98
C GLY A 270 -41.82 -9.07 -16.34
N ASN A 271 -41.04 -7.99 -16.35
CA ASN A 271 -40.44 -7.40 -17.54
C ASN A 271 -39.08 -8.04 -17.92
N CYS A 272 -38.53 -8.91 -17.06
CA CYS A 272 -37.24 -9.56 -17.25
C CYS A 272 -37.38 -11.09 -17.28
N THR A 273 -36.48 -11.77 -17.99
CA THR A 273 -36.42 -13.24 -18.06
C THR A 273 -34.96 -13.69 -18.06
N TYR A 274 -34.61 -14.56 -17.12
CA TYR A 274 -33.28 -15.15 -17.05
C TYR A 274 -33.07 -16.23 -18.13
N ASN A 275 -31.92 -16.21 -18.79
CA ASN A 275 -31.50 -17.22 -19.74
C ASN A 275 -30.15 -17.82 -19.31
N SER A 276 -30.15 -19.11 -18.94
CA SER A 276 -28.98 -19.82 -18.43
C SER A 276 -27.88 -20.08 -19.46
N VAL A 277 -28.19 -20.03 -20.77
CA VAL A 277 -27.18 -20.14 -21.83
C VAL A 277 -26.43 -18.82 -21.99
N MET A 278 -27.16 -17.70 -21.89
CA MET A 278 -26.60 -16.34 -21.93
C MET A 278 -25.91 -15.94 -20.62
N ARG A 279 -26.31 -16.57 -19.49
CA ARG A 279 -25.96 -16.21 -18.10
C ARG A 279 -26.41 -14.79 -17.71
N ALA A 280 -27.52 -14.36 -18.32
CA ALA A 280 -28.00 -12.99 -18.28
C ALA A 280 -29.53 -12.93 -18.21
N PHE A 281 -30.04 -11.80 -17.74
CA PHE A 281 -31.44 -11.41 -17.83
C PHE A 281 -31.66 -10.61 -19.10
N THR A 282 -32.64 -11.02 -19.91
CA THR A 282 -33.24 -10.18 -20.96
C THR A 282 -34.37 -9.38 -20.34
N CYS A 283 -34.33 -8.06 -20.43
CA CYS A 283 -35.31 -7.14 -19.88
C CYS A 283 -35.93 -6.24 -20.96
N HIS A 284 -37.21 -5.91 -20.80
CA HIS A 284 -37.96 -5.01 -21.69
C HIS A 284 -38.49 -3.80 -20.94
N ASP A 285 -38.48 -2.64 -21.61
CA ASP A 285 -39.06 -1.39 -21.11
C ASP A 285 -38.53 -0.92 -19.73
N ILE A 286 -37.31 -1.37 -19.33
CA ILE A 286 -36.56 -0.87 -18.18
C ILE A 286 -35.29 -0.19 -18.70
N ASP A 287 -35.18 1.12 -18.51
CA ASP A 287 -34.07 1.91 -19.06
C ASP A 287 -32.86 1.87 -18.09
N TYR A 288 -31.95 0.92 -18.33
CA TYR A 288 -30.72 0.78 -17.55
C TYR A 288 -29.60 1.70 -18.06
N GLN A 289 -28.87 2.32 -17.14
CA GLN A 289 -27.72 3.19 -17.43
C GLN A 289 -26.60 2.94 -16.41
N PHE A 290 -25.37 3.37 -16.70
CA PHE A 290 -24.31 3.36 -15.70
C PHE A 290 -24.34 4.65 -14.86
N LEU A 291 -24.46 4.49 -13.55
CA LEU A 291 -24.08 5.47 -12.55
C LEU A 291 -22.58 5.34 -12.31
N ILE A 292 -21.84 6.45 -12.43
CA ILE A 292 -20.42 6.54 -12.11
C ILE A 292 -20.29 7.25 -10.75
N MET A 293 -19.53 6.65 -9.83
CA MET A 293 -19.20 7.22 -8.52
C MET A 293 -17.67 7.25 -8.39
N GLU A 294 -17.07 8.43 -8.40
CA GLU A 294 -15.61 8.64 -8.34
C GLU A 294 -15.22 9.30 -7.01
N SER A 295 -14.33 8.68 -6.24
CA SER A 295 -13.65 9.36 -5.13
C SER A 295 -12.62 10.33 -5.69
N MET A 296 -12.79 11.63 -5.42
CA MET A 296 -11.86 12.69 -5.84
C MET A 296 -10.85 13.05 -4.73
N ASP A 297 -10.90 12.35 -3.59
CA ASP A 297 -9.95 12.48 -2.48
C ASP A 297 -8.54 12.04 -2.88
N ALA A 298 -7.50 12.70 -2.37
CA ALA A 298 -6.09 12.38 -2.68
C ALA A 298 -5.65 10.94 -2.32
N ASP A 299 -6.45 10.19 -1.56
CA ASP A 299 -6.24 8.77 -1.25
C ASP A 299 -7.05 7.81 -2.16
N PHE A 300 -7.54 8.28 -3.31
CA PHE A 300 -8.44 7.53 -4.21
C PHE A 300 -7.92 6.17 -4.69
N GLU A 301 -6.60 5.95 -4.73
CA GLU A 301 -6.00 4.64 -5.04
C GLU A 301 -5.72 3.77 -3.81
N THR A 302 -5.63 4.34 -2.61
CA THR A 302 -5.04 3.67 -1.43
C THR A 302 -6.06 3.36 -0.34
N ARG A 303 -7.14 4.16 -0.20
CA ARG A 303 -8.26 3.82 0.68
C ARG A 303 -9.27 2.97 -0.07
N ARG A 304 -9.44 1.72 0.35
CA ARG A 304 -10.49 0.85 -0.18
C ARG A 304 -11.87 1.28 0.35
N LEU A 305 -12.71 1.79 -0.55
CA LEU A 305 -14.12 2.09 -0.26
C LEU A 305 -15.07 0.89 -0.46
N SER A 306 -14.60 -0.14 -1.18
CA SER A 306 -15.38 -1.30 -1.58
C SER A 306 -15.48 -2.42 -0.52
N PRO A 307 -16.54 -3.25 -0.56
CA PRO A 307 -17.69 -3.18 -1.46
C PRO A 307 -18.55 -1.93 -1.23
N VAL A 308 -19.03 -1.35 -2.33
CA VAL A 308 -20.04 -0.29 -2.33
C VAL A 308 -21.41 -0.94 -2.49
N ALA A 309 -22.28 -0.77 -1.50
CA ALA A 309 -23.65 -1.24 -1.57
C ALA A 309 -24.54 -0.22 -2.26
N LEU A 310 -25.34 -0.72 -3.20
CA LEU A 310 -26.37 0.03 -3.90
C LEU A 310 -27.72 -0.66 -3.69
N LEU A 311 -28.61 -0.03 -2.91
CA LEU A 311 -29.95 -0.53 -2.61
C LEU A 311 -30.99 0.27 -3.40
N GLY A 312 -31.78 -0.38 -4.25
CA GLY A 312 -32.83 0.28 -5.04
C GLY A 312 -34.04 -0.62 -5.28
N GLY A 313 -35.24 -0.15 -4.90
CA GLY A 313 -36.49 -0.89 -5.10
C GLY A 313 -36.58 -2.24 -4.37
N GLY A 314 -35.82 -2.43 -3.29
CA GLY A 314 -35.71 -3.70 -2.57
C GLY A 314 -34.66 -4.69 -3.13
N TYR A 315 -33.90 -4.28 -4.14
CA TYR A 315 -32.78 -5.02 -4.72
C TYR A 315 -31.46 -4.43 -4.22
N LEU A 316 -30.52 -5.29 -3.81
CA LEU A 316 -29.19 -4.89 -3.35
C LEU A 316 -28.09 -5.52 -4.20
N ASP A 317 -27.18 -4.68 -4.68
CA ASP A 317 -25.94 -5.10 -5.36
C ASP A 317 -24.69 -4.55 -4.64
N LEU A 318 -23.55 -5.20 -4.81
CA LEU A 318 -22.26 -4.89 -4.19
C LEU A 318 -21.17 -4.74 -5.26
N TYR A 319 -20.54 -3.57 -5.34
CA TYR A 319 -19.54 -3.21 -6.35
C TYR A 319 -18.13 -3.18 -5.76
N ASN A 320 -17.14 -3.80 -6.42
CA ASN A 320 -15.78 -3.91 -5.91
C ASN A 320 -14.82 -2.82 -6.41
N GLY A 321 -15.11 -2.25 -7.59
CA GLY A 321 -14.17 -1.43 -8.35
C GLY A 321 -13.18 -2.26 -9.20
N PRO A 322 -12.24 -1.60 -9.91
CA PRO A 322 -11.19 -2.26 -10.69
C PRO A 322 -10.09 -2.90 -9.82
N GLN A 323 -9.33 -3.81 -10.42
CA GLN A 323 -8.14 -4.44 -9.80
C GLN A 323 -6.93 -3.50 -9.77
N ASP A 324 -5.86 -3.92 -9.08
CA ASP A 324 -4.56 -3.24 -9.13
C ASP A 324 -3.81 -3.59 -10.41
N HIS A 325 -3.27 -2.58 -11.11
CA HIS A 325 -2.44 -2.72 -12.30
C HIS A 325 -0.97 -2.33 -12.07
N GLY A 326 -0.63 -1.87 -10.86
CA GLY A 326 0.68 -1.37 -10.49
C GLY A 326 1.68 -2.46 -10.11
N TRP A 327 2.92 -2.32 -10.58
CA TRP A 327 4.04 -3.21 -10.21
C TRP A 327 5.10 -2.46 -9.40
N CYS A 328 5.12 -2.69 -8.09
CA CYS A 328 5.96 -2.00 -7.11
C CYS A 328 7.05 -2.94 -6.55
N ALA A 329 8.33 -2.65 -6.86
CA ALA A 329 9.51 -3.32 -6.28
C ALA A 329 9.52 -4.87 -6.33
N GLY A 330 8.81 -5.48 -7.29
CA GLY A 330 8.71 -6.94 -7.45
C GLY A 330 7.41 -7.56 -6.94
N TYR A 331 6.50 -6.75 -6.38
CA TYR A 331 5.17 -7.12 -5.90
C TYR A 331 4.11 -6.17 -6.49
N THR A 332 2.83 -6.38 -6.19
CA THR A 332 1.78 -5.41 -6.55
C THR A 332 1.78 -4.19 -5.64
N CYS A 333 1.27 -3.07 -6.14
CA CYS A 333 1.29 -1.79 -5.43
C CYS A 333 0.20 -1.66 -4.35
N GLN A 334 -0.77 -2.57 -4.33
CA GLN A 334 -2.04 -2.52 -3.58
C GLN A 334 -2.85 -1.25 -3.86
N LYS A 335 -2.69 -0.67 -5.06
CA LYS A 335 -3.41 0.50 -5.54
C LYS A 335 -4.65 0.08 -6.31
N ARG A 336 -5.81 0.66 -6.02
CA ARG A 336 -7.04 0.46 -6.79
C ARG A 336 -7.83 1.75 -6.87
N LEU A 337 -8.07 2.22 -8.09
CA LEU A 337 -8.87 3.41 -8.36
C LEU A 337 -10.28 3.26 -7.76
N SER A 338 -10.63 4.14 -6.82
CA SER A 338 -11.95 4.19 -6.17
C SER A 338 -13.01 4.84 -7.07
N THR A 339 -13.21 4.25 -8.24
CA THR A 339 -14.23 4.58 -9.22
C THR A 339 -15.13 3.37 -9.44
N PHE A 340 -16.44 3.55 -9.26
CA PHE A 340 -17.44 2.48 -9.30
C PHE A 340 -18.47 2.77 -10.39
N HIS A 341 -18.73 1.75 -11.22
CA HIS A 341 -19.69 1.83 -12.33
C HIS A 341 -20.85 0.88 -12.06
N ALA A 342 -21.98 1.44 -11.62
CA ALA A 342 -23.14 0.67 -11.22
C ALA A 342 -24.28 0.72 -12.24
N ILE A 343 -24.89 -0.44 -12.52
CA ILE A 343 -26.06 -0.52 -13.40
C ILE A 343 -27.31 -0.12 -12.61
N VAL A 344 -27.93 0.98 -13.01
CA VAL A 344 -29.14 1.56 -12.40
C VAL A 344 -30.26 1.66 -13.43
N ALA A 345 -31.49 1.35 -13.01
CA ALA A 345 -32.70 1.66 -13.76
C ALA A 345 -33.11 3.12 -13.51
N MET A 346 -33.41 3.85 -14.58
CA MET A 346 -33.81 5.26 -14.50
C MET A 346 -35.19 5.43 -13.85
N GLY A 347 -35.42 6.62 -13.28
CA GLY A 347 -36.66 6.97 -12.58
C GLY A 347 -36.77 6.45 -11.15
N LEU A 348 -35.75 5.72 -10.65
CA LEU A 348 -35.75 5.13 -9.32
C LEU A 348 -34.95 5.93 -8.28
N HIS A 349 -35.17 5.56 -7.02
CA HIS A 349 -34.41 6.00 -5.87
C HIS A 349 -33.46 4.89 -5.42
N TYR A 350 -32.21 5.27 -5.13
CA TYR A 350 -31.15 4.39 -4.65
C TYR A 350 -30.53 4.92 -3.37
N GLU A 351 -30.10 4.01 -2.50
CA GLU A 351 -29.30 4.29 -1.30
C GLU A 351 -27.89 3.71 -1.50
N VAL A 352 -26.86 4.49 -1.14
CA VAL A 352 -25.44 4.22 -1.42
C VAL A 352 -24.64 4.19 -0.12
N HIS A 353 -23.96 3.07 0.14
CA HIS A 353 -23.10 2.91 1.31
C HIS A 353 -21.72 2.39 0.92
N PHE A 354 -20.68 3.09 1.38
CA PHE A 354 -19.30 2.63 1.32
C PHE A 354 -18.97 1.74 2.53
N THR A 355 -18.03 0.80 2.36
CA THR A 355 -17.55 -0.06 3.47
C THR A 355 -16.60 0.68 4.43
N SER A 356 -15.92 1.72 3.92
CA SER A 356 -15.06 2.62 4.69
C SER A 356 -15.74 3.98 4.94
N THR A 357 -15.03 4.94 5.53
CA THR A 357 -15.47 6.34 5.58
C THR A 357 -15.69 6.87 4.16
N SER A 358 -16.82 7.54 3.93
CA SER A 358 -17.22 8.11 2.63
C SER A 358 -16.19 9.12 2.11
N PRO A 359 -16.09 9.37 0.78
CA PRO A 359 -15.19 10.38 0.25
C PRO A 359 -15.54 11.79 0.75
N GLN A 360 -14.52 12.59 1.06
CA GLN A 360 -14.67 14.01 1.36
C GLN A 360 -15.09 14.76 0.09
N SER A 361 -14.54 14.39 -1.06
CA SER A 361 -14.89 14.85 -2.39
C SER A 361 -15.38 13.67 -3.23
N LEU A 362 -16.67 13.67 -3.57
CA LEU A 362 -17.34 12.60 -4.32
C LEU A 362 -17.94 13.17 -5.60
N ARG A 363 -17.55 12.60 -6.75
CA ARG A 363 -18.07 12.98 -8.07
C ARG A 363 -19.03 11.92 -8.59
N LEU A 364 -20.16 12.37 -9.13
CA LEU A 364 -21.25 11.53 -9.58
C LEU A 364 -21.70 11.93 -10.98
N ARG A 365 -21.91 10.93 -11.86
CA ARG A 365 -22.33 11.14 -13.26
C ARG A 365 -23.21 9.99 -13.73
N ILE A 366 -24.07 10.24 -14.71
CA ILE A 366 -24.74 9.19 -15.47
C ILE A 366 -24.05 9.06 -16.83
N MET A 367 -23.55 7.87 -17.18
CA MET A 367 -22.83 7.66 -18.44
C MET A 367 -23.79 7.57 -19.62
N ASN A 368 -23.58 8.35 -20.69
CA ASN A 368 -24.39 8.32 -21.92
C ASN A 368 -25.90 8.59 -21.70
N SER A 369 -26.23 9.46 -20.75
CA SER A 369 -27.61 9.82 -20.40
C SER A 369 -28.30 10.70 -21.45
N LYS A 370 -29.62 10.55 -21.54
CA LYS A 370 -30.55 11.48 -22.19
C LYS A 370 -30.89 12.61 -21.21
N PRO A 371 -31.32 13.81 -21.66
CA PRO A 371 -31.76 14.90 -20.77
C PRO A 371 -32.93 14.54 -19.83
N THR A 372 -33.67 13.48 -20.13
CA THR A 372 -34.79 12.94 -19.33
C THR A 372 -34.36 11.91 -18.29
N ASP A 373 -33.15 11.36 -18.40
CA ASP A 373 -32.66 10.31 -17.51
C ASP A 373 -32.41 10.89 -16.13
N VAL A 374 -32.93 10.24 -15.10
CA VAL A 374 -32.93 10.76 -13.73
C VAL A 374 -32.83 9.63 -12.71
N VAL A 375 -32.01 9.83 -11.68
CA VAL A 375 -31.99 9.00 -10.46
C VAL A 375 -31.86 9.88 -9.23
N ARG A 376 -32.47 9.48 -8.11
CA ARG A 376 -32.24 10.12 -6.81
C ARG A 376 -31.40 9.21 -5.94
N LEU A 377 -30.21 9.67 -5.54
CA LEU A 377 -29.34 8.94 -4.63
C LEU A 377 -29.55 9.44 -3.20
N ALA A 378 -29.48 8.54 -2.22
CA ALA A 378 -29.28 8.83 -0.81
C ALA A 378 -27.92 8.26 -0.42
N ILE A 379 -26.93 9.11 -0.16
CA ILE A 379 -25.55 8.71 0.08
C ILE A 379 -25.27 8.85 1.57
N HIS A 380 -24.85 7.77 2.22
CA HIS A 380 -24.56 7.79 3.64
C HIS A 380 -23.21 8.47 3.92
N TYR A 381 -23.22 9.50 4.77
CA TYR A 381 -22.02 10.15 5.30
C TYR A 381 -21.92 9.87 6.80
N GLN A 382 -20.85 9.21 7.24
CA GLN A 382 -20.71 8.77 8.65
C GLN A 382 -20.75 9.92 9.68
N LYS A 383 -20.43 11.13 9.24
CA LYS A 383 -20.15 12.28 10.08
C LYS A 383 -20.99 13.49 9.62
N PRO A 384 -21.43 14.36 10.55
CA PRO A 384 -22.25 15.53 10.23
C PRO A 384 -21.37 16.70 9.78
N GLU A 385 -20.61 16.56 8.70
CA GLU A 385 -20.02 17.72 8.04
C GLU A 385 -21.04 18.44 7.14
N ARG A 386 -20.78 19.71 6.85
CA ARG A 386 -21.54 20.44 5.83
C ARG A 386 -21.07 20.01 4.44
N LEU A 387 -21.93 19.25 3.78
CA LEU A 387 -21.74 18.80 2.40
C LEU A 387 -22.18 19.92 1.43
N LEU A 388 -21.26 20.37 0.58
CA LEU A 388 -21.53 21.34 -0.49
C LEU A 388 -21.78 20.56 -1.78
N VAL A 389 -22.98 20.68 -2.34
CA VAL A 389 -23.35 20.02 -3.60
C VAL A 389 -23.22 21.03 -4.73
N ASN A 390 -22.40 20.70 -5.73
CA ASN A 390 -22.19 21.49 -6.92
C ASN A 390 -22.72 20.74 -8.14
N SER A 391 -23.49 21.40 -9.01
CA SER A 391 -23.92 20.85 -10.30
C SER A 391 -23.23 21.62 -11.42
N ASN A 392 -22.40 20.95 -12.22
CA ASN A 392 -21.54 21.56 -13.25
C ASN A 392 -20.72 22.75 -12.72
N GLY A 393 -20.19 22.64 -11.50
CA GLY A 393 -19.42 23.70 -10.82
C GLY A 393 -20.24 24.83 -10.19
N VAL A 394 -21.57 24.78 -10.23
CA VAL A 394 -22.46 25.77 -9.61
C VAL A 394 -23.04 25.23 -8.31
N TYR A 395 -22.93 25.99 -7.22
CA TYR A 395 -23.45 25.58 -5.90
C TYR A 395 -24.98 25.42 -5.93
N LYS A 396 -25.45 24.28 -5.45
CA LYS A 396 -26.87 23.95 -5.28
C LYS A 396 -27.19 23.93 -3.80
N ARG A 397 -27.86 25.00 -3.33
CA ARG A 397 -28.31 25.14 -1.94
C ARG A 397 -29.32 24.02 -1.57
N PRO A 398 -29.25 23.44 -0.35
CA PRO A 398 -30.24 22.48 0.12
C PRO A 398 -31.70 22.97 0.05
N THR A 399 -32.62 22.06 -0.25
CA THR A 399 -34.07 22.33 -0.39
C THR A 399 -34.72 22.86 0.90
N ASN A 400 -34.15 22.54 2.07
CA ASN A 400 -34.60 23.03 3.38
C ASN A 400 -33.93 24.36 3.82
N ALA A 401 -32.95 24.88 3.08
CA ALA A 401 -32.22 26.10 3.47
C ALA A 401 -32.89 27.39 2.97
N ARG A 402 -32.88 28.44 3.81
CA ARG A 402 -33.48 29.76 3.57
C ARG A 402 -32.51 30.85 4.05
N TYR A 403 -32.69 32.10 3.62
CA TYR A 403 -31.98 33.23 4.22
C TYR A 403 -32.80 33.87 5.34
N ASP A 404 -32.14 34.26 6.42
CA ASP A 404 -32.74 35.04 7.52
C ASP A 404 -32.73 36.56 7.23
N SER A 405 -33.21 37.36 8.18
CA SER A 405 -33.26 38.83 8.06
C SER A 405 -31.90 39.54 8.10
N LYS A 406 -30.79 38.79 8.10
CA LYS A 406 -29.40 39.27 8.07
C LYS A 406 -28.61 38.64 6.92
N ASP A 407 -29.29 38.12 5.89
CA ASP A 407 -28.72 37.41 4.74
C ASP A 407 -27.88 36.16 5.11
N ARG A 408 -28.13 35.57 6.29
CA ARG A 408 -27.45 34.33 6.73
C ARG A 408 -28.28 33.13 6.31
N GLU A 409 -27.64 32.12 5.74
CA GLU A 409 -28.31 30.86 5.45
C GLU A 409 -28.67 30.11 6.73
N ILE A 410 -29.93 29.69 6.85
CA ILE A 410 -30.49 28.89 7.94
C ILE A 410 -31.15 27.64 7.37
N THR A 411 -30.96 26.50 8.02
CA THR A 411 -31.57 25.22 7.66
C THR A 411 -32.88 25.04 8.43
N LEU A 412 -33.94 24.61 7.73
CA LEU A 412 -35.21 24.24 8.36
C LEU A 412 -35.19 22.76 8.73
N ASN A 413 -35.61 22.44 9.95
CA ASN A 413 -35.83 21.05 10.37
C ASN A 413 -37.09 20.49 9.69
N PRO A 414 -37.06 19.24 9.17
CA PRO A 414 -38.25 18.60 8.62
C PRO A 414 -39.31 18.39 9.71
N THR A 415 -40.56 18.65 9.37
CA THR A 415 -41.74 18.38 10.20
C THR A 415 -42.27 16.97 10.01
N TYR A 416 -41.97 16.33 8.87
CA TYR A 416 -42.21 14.92 8.57
C TYR A 416 -41.15 14.36 7.61
N THR A 417 -40.94 13.04 7.64
CA THR A 417 -39.98 12.35 6.77
C THR A 417 -40.32 12.58 5.29
N GLY A 418 -39.34 13.03 4.51
CA GLY A 418 -39.49 13.29 3.08
C GLY A 418 -40.03 14.66 2.69
N GLU A 419 -40.30 15.57 3.62
CA GLU A 419 -40.75 16.95 3.32
C GLU A 419 -39.83 17.69 2.33
N PHE A 420 -38.52 17.45 2.42
CA PHE A 420 -37.48 18.15 1.66
C PHE A 420 -36.75 17.27 0.64
N TYR A 421 -37.19 16.03 0.39
CA TYR A 421 -36.53 15.16 -0.59
C TYR A 421 -36.65 15.74 -2.02
N PRO A 422 -35.56 15.75 -2.80
CA PRO A 422 -35.60 16.14 -4.22
C PRO A 422 -36.66 15.33 -4.99
N SER A 423 -37.47 16.03 -5.82
CA SER A 423 -38.51 15.40 -6.66
C SER A 423 -37.85 14.74 -7.88
N ILE A 424 -38.12 13.45 -8.11
CA ILE A 424 -37.65 12.75 -9.31
C ILE A 424 -38.34 13.29 -10.58
N ALA A 425 -39.60 13.71 -10.48
CA ALA A 425 -40.36 14.24 -11.62
C ALA A 425 -39.94 15.69 -11.95
N ASP A 426 -39.93 16.56 -10.94
CA ASP A 426 -39.91 18.02 -11.14
C ASP A 426 -38.57 18.68 -10.76
N GLY A 427 -37.69 17.97 -10.06
CA GLY A 427 -36.44 18.52 -9.56
C GLY A 427 -35.40 18.80 -10.65
N GLU A 428 -34.46 19.69 -10.32
CA GLU A 428 -33.26 19.97 -11.10
C GLU A 428 -32.08 19.09 -10.67
N SER A 429 -31.11 18.91 -11.57
CA SER A 429 -29.87 18.21 -11.20
C SER A 429 -29.13 18.97 -10.09
N GLY A 430 -28.64 18.24 -9.09
CA GLY A 430 -28.00 18.77 -7.90
C GLY A 430 -28.95 19.28 -6.81
N ASP A 431 -30.28 19.26 -7.01
CA ASP A 431 -31.22 19.46 -5.90
C ASP A 431 -30.93 18.45 -4.80
N ASN A 432 -30.77 18.92 -3.56
CA ASN A 432 -30.25 18.10 -2.47
C ASN A 432 -30.85 18.42 -1.09
N PHE A 433 -30.75 17.46 -0.19
CA PHE A 433 -31.16 17.55 1.21
C PHE A 433 -30.34 16.58 2.06
N PHE A 434 -29.72 17.05 3.14
CA PHE A 434 -29.06 16.18 4.11
C PHE A 434 -30.01 15.90 5.29
N GLU A 435 -30.30 14.62 5.54
CA GLU A 435 -31.12 14.20 6.67
C GLU A 435 -30.22 13.73 7.83
N GLU A 436 -30.09 14.57 8.87
CA GLU A 436 -29.13 14.38 9.97
C GLU A 436 -29.30 13.06 10.74
N GLY A 437 -30.54 12.57 10.88
CA GLY A 437 -30.86 11.36 11.64
C GLY A 437 -30.22 10.09 11.04
N PRO A 438 -30.61 9.66 9.83
CA PRO A 438 -29.98 8.55 9.12
C PRO A 438 -28.64 8.92 8.46
N LYS A 439 -28.26 10.20 8.49
CA LYS A 439 -27.04 10.76 7.88
C LYS A 439 -26.94 10.52 6.36
N LEU A 440 -28.08 10.67 5.68
CA LEU A 440 -28.21 10.47 4.24
C LEU A 440 -28.25 11.82 3.52
N LEU A 441 -27.32 12.03 2.58
CA LEU A 441 -27.41 13.10 1.59
C LEU A 441 -28.27 12.62 0.42
N TYR A 442 -29.50 13.12 0.33
CA TYR A 442 -30.34 12.99 -0.84
C TYR A 442 -29.85 13.96 -1.92
N VAL A 443 -29.61 13.48 -3.13
CA VAL A 443 -29.21 14.29 -4.29
C VAL A 443 -29.85 13.76 -5.57
N LEU A 444 -30.32 14.67 -6.43
CA LEU A 444 -30.87 14.33 -7.74
C LEU A 444 -29.80 14.43 -8.83
N LEU A 445 -29.64 13.37 -9.63
CA LEU A 445 -28.85 13.39 -10.87
C LEU A 445 -29.82 13.37 -12.03
N LYS A 446 -29.69 14.31 -12.97
CA LYS A 446 -30.54 14.44 -14.15
C LYS A 446 -29.71 14.80 -15.38
N GLY A 447 -29.90 14.08 -16.47
CA GLY A 447 -29.17 14.30 -17.73
C GLY A 447 -27.67 14.01 -17.63
N ASP A 448 -26.87 14.78 -18.35
CA ASP A 448 -25.41 14.70 -18.45
C ASP A 448 -24.67 15.57 -17.41
N ALA A 449 -25.41 16.12 -16.44
CA ALA A 449 -24.85 16.96 -15.38
C ALA A 449 -23.85 16.18 -14.51
N VAL A 450 -22.71 16.81 -14.23
CA VAL A 450 -21.71 16.35 -13.26
C VAL A 450 -22.08 16.93 -11.91
N ILE A 451 -22.25 16.06 -10.91
CA ILE A 451 -22.44 16.46 -9.52
C ILE A 451 -21.14 16.23 -8.76
N ASP A 452 -20.61 17.27 -8.14
CA ASP A 452 -19.48 17.19 -7.21
C ASP A 452 -20.00 17.49 -5.79
N ILE A 453 -19.70 16.62 -4.83
CA ILE A 453 -20.07 16.78 -3.42
C ILE A 453 -18.78 16.97 -2.62
N GLU A 454 -18.63 18.16 -2.04
CA GLU A 454 -17.43 18.58 -1.32
C GLU A 454 -17.72 18.73 0.18
N THR A 455 -16.92 18.06 1.02
CA THR A 455 -17.01 18.13 2.47
C THR A 455 -16.33 19.41 2.95
N SER A 456 -17.12 20.36 3.44
CA SER A 456 -16.59 21.62 3.95
C SER A 456 -15.89 21.39 5.29
N GLN A 457 -14.66 21.90 5.42
CA GLN A 457 -13.95 21.96 6.70
C GLN A 457 -14.49 23.11 7.55
N PHE A 458 -14.76 22.85 8.83
CA PHE A 458 -15.13 23.83 9.85
C PHE A 458 -14.84 23.25 11.24
N ILE A 459 -14.80 24.11 12.25
CA ILE A 459 -14.72 23.72 13.65
C ILE A 459 -16.14 23.76 14.21
N MET A 460 -16.60 22.69 14.84
CA MET A 460 -17.85 22.70 15.62
C MET A 460 -17.51 22.83 17.09
N LEU A 461 -17.93 23.93 17.70
CA LEU A 461 -17.68 24.28 19.09
C LEU A 461 -19.01 24.25 19.85
N THR A 462 -19.19 23.24 20.70
CA THR A 462 -20.36 23.13 21.58
C THR A 462 -20.00 23.61 22.98
N VAL A 463 -20.69 24.63 23.47
CA VAL A 463 -20.45 25.26 24.78
C VAL A 463 -21.69 25.15 25.66
N GLY A 464 -21.59 24.39 26.75
CA GLY A 464 -22.55 24.45 27.84
C GLY A 464 -22.26 25.64 28.74
N ALA A 465 -23.21 26.56 28.87
CA ALA A 465 -23.08 27.78 29.68
C ALA A 465 -24.19 27.89 30.72
N SER A 466 -23.83 28.35 31.92
CA SER A 466 -24.77 28.63 33.01
C SER A 466 -25.00 30.13 33.18
N GLN A 467 -26.01 30.49 33.99
CA GLN A 467 -26.38 31.87 34.33
C GLN A 467 -26.78 32.76 33.14
N VAL A 468 -27.11 32.18 31.98
CA VAL A 468 -27.52 32.92 30.78
C VAL A 468 -28.89 33.58 31.00
N PRO A 469 -29.07 34.91 30.78
CA PRO A 469 -30.35 35.59 31.01
C PRO A 469 -31.49 35.11 30.09
N LEU A 470 -32.63 34.75 30.69
CA LEU A 470 -33.84 34.28 30.00
C LEU A 470 -34.93 35.38 30.03
N PRO A 471 -35.78 35.50 29.00
CA PRO A 471 -36.04 34.55 27.91
C PRO A 471 -35.26 34.86 26.61
N VAL A 472 -34.07 35.47 26.70
CA VAL A 472 -33.41 36.11 25.54
C VAL A 472 -32.15 35.43 24.96
N PRO A 473 -32.01 34.08 24.88
CA PRO A 473 -30.83 33.45 24.26
C PRO A 473 -30.46 34.00 22.88
N ASP A 474 -31.46 34.24 22.01
CA ASP A 474 -31.26 34.71 20.63
C ASP A 474 -30.61 36.11 20.54
N PHE A 475 -30.69 36.93 21.59
CA PHE A 475 -30.13 38.28 21.61
C PHE A 475 -28.64 38.29 21.97
N PHE A 476 -28.18 37.31 22.78
CA PHE A 476 -26.76 37.17 23.12
C PHE A 476 -25.92 36.60 21.97
N GLY A 477 -26.55 35.99 20.97
CA GLY A 477 -25.84 35.35 19.87
C GLY A 477 -24.88 36.28 19.12
N ALA A 478 -25.24 37.56 18.92
CA ALA A 478 -24.36 38.53 18.28
C ALA A 478 -23.10 38.84 19.12
N GLN A 479 -23.23 38.87 20.45
CA GLN A 479 -22.11 39.12 21.36
C GLN A 479 -21.18 37.90 21.45
N ILE A 480 -21.74 36.68 21.53
CA ILE A 480 -20.97 35.43 21.56
C ILE A 480 -20.15 35.29 20.28
N VAL A 481 -20.78 35.49 19.12
CA VAL A 481 -20.13 35.50 17.80
C VAL A 481 -19.00 36.55 17.74
N SER A 482 -19.25 37.77 18.24
CA SER A 482 -18.24 38.84 18.27
C SER A 482 -17.07 38.53 19.23
N ASN A 483 -17.34 37.95 20.40
CA ASN A 483 -16.32 37.59 21.39
C ASN A 483 -15.43 36.46 20.86
N ILE A 484 -16.02 35.40 20.30
CA ILE A 484 -15.27 34.27 19.71
C ILE A 484 -14.43 34.74 18.53
N ALA A 485 -15.00 35.54 17.62
CA ALA A 485 -14.27 36.10 16.49
C ALA A 485 -13.07 36.97 16.96
N SER A 486 -13.26 37.78 18.00
CA SER A 486 -12.19 38.61 18.59
C SER A 486 -11.12 37.78 19.27
N PHE A 487 -11.50 36.75 20.05
CA PHE A 487 -10.59 35.85 20.74
C PHE A 487 -9.74 35.03 19.77
N LEU A 488 -10.34 34.55 18.68
CA LEU A 488 -9.67 33.79 17.62
C LEU A 488 -8.96 34.68 16.58
N ASN A 489 -9.09 36.01 16.69
CA ASN A 489 -8.56 36.98 15.73
C ASN A 489 -8.99 36.69 14.27
N ILE A 490 -10.28 36.38 14.08
CA ILE A 490 -10.90 36.10 12.78
C ILE A 490 -12.05 37.08 12.48
N PRO A 491 -12.41 37.27 11.19
CA PRO A 491 -13.59 38.05 10.82
C PRO A 491 -14.89 37.48 11.41
N GLN A 492 -15.84 38.36 11.74
CA GLN A 492 -17.10 37.97 12.40
C GLN A 492 -17.99 37.10 11.49
N ASP A 493 -17.89 37.27 10.17
CA ASP A 493 -18.52 36.43 9.14
C ASP A 493 -17.93 35.02 9.04
N LYS A 494 -16.89 34.68 9.82
CA LYS A 494 -16.35 33.31 9.97
C LYS A 494 -16.88 32.58 11.21
N VAL A 495 -17.82 33.17 11.96
CA VAL A 495 -18.42 32.54 13.16
C VAL A 495 -19.94 32.61 13.11
N ARG A 496 -20.60 31.47 13.25
CA ARG A 496 -22.06 31.33 13.23
C ARG A 496 -22.53 30.47 14.41
N ILE A 497 -23.67 30.82 14.99
CA ILE A 497 -24.39 29.90 15.89
C ILE A 497 -25.32 29.04 15.03
N ALA A 498 -25.12 27.73 15.07
CA ALA A 498 -25.93 26.75 14.37
C ALA A 498 -27.23 26.45 15.13
N ASN A 499 -27.14 26.27 16.45
CA ASN A 499 -28.27 25.91 17.31
C ASN A 499 -28.12 26.49 18.74
N ILE A 500 -29.24 26.67 19.43
CA ILE A 500 -29.30 27.11 20.82
C ILE A 500 -30.33 26.26 21.56
N VAL A 501 -29.86 25.42 22.50
CA VAL A 501 -30.72 24.50 23.26
C VAL A 501 -30.81 24.94 24.72
N ALA A 502 -31.99 25.40 25.16
CA ALA A 502 -32.25 25.69 26.56
C ALA A 502 -32.67 24.42 27.32
N GLU A 503 -31.94 24.08 28.39
CA GLU A 503 -31.97 22.74 28.99
C GLU A 503 -33.28 22.41 29.76
N SER A 504 -34.11 23.42 30.09
CA SER A 504 -35.24 23.23 31.01
C SER A 504 -36.62 23.69 30.51
N LYS A 505 -37.42 22.75 30.00
CA LYS A 505 -38.86 22.96 29.68
C LYS A 505 -39.81 22.96 30.91
N LYS A 506 -39.35 22.58 32.12
CA LYS A 506 -40.24 22.23 33.26
C LYS A 506 -40.39 23.25 34.42
N ARG A 507 -39.66 24.37 34.49
CA ARG A 507 -39.77 25.33 35.63
C ARG A 507 -39.86 26.82 35.26
N ARG A 508 -40.57 27.11 34.16
CA ARG A 508 -40.61 28.40 33.43
C ARG A 508 -41.32 29.58 34.15
N LYS A 509 -41.40 29.63 35.48
CA LYS A 509 -42.22 30.64 36.21
C LYS A 509 -41.52 31.50 37.28
N ARG A 510 -40.19 31.41 37.47
CA ARG A 510 -39.48 32.34 38.38
C ARG A 510 -37.96 32.51 38.24
N SER A 511 -37.30 31.93 37.23
CA SER A 511 -35.85 32.12 37.03
C SER A 511 -35.57 33.24 36.03
N THR A 512 -34.64 34.13 36.36
CA THR A 512 -34.13 35.19 35.46
C THR A 512 -32.96 34.72 34.59
N THR A 513 -32.33 33.60 34.95
CA THR A 513 -31.21 32.98 34.23
C THR A 513 -31.42 31.47 34.10
N GLY A 514 -30.66 30.80 33.23
CA GLY A 514 -30.70 29.34 33.06
C GLY A 514 -29.47 28.78 32.37
N GLU A 515 -29.49 27.45 32.19
CA GLU A 515 -28.47 26.68 31.46
C GLU A 515 -28.86 26.54 29.99
N VAL A 516 -27.89 26.76 29.11
CA VAL A 516 -28.05 26.81 27.66
C VAL A 516 -26.81 26.18 27.00
N ILE A 517 -27.05 25.35 25.99
CA ILE A 517 -26.02 24.81 25.11
C ILE A 517 -26.02 25.64 23.82
N PHE A 518 -24.86 26.15 23.44
CA PHE A 518 -24.62 26.82 22.17
C PHE A 518 -23.82 25.91 21.25
N ASP A 519 -24.34 25.65 20.06
CA ASP A 519 -23.61 24.97 18.98
C ASP A 519 -23.12 26.02 17.99
N ILE A 520 -21.80 26.11 17.81
CA ILE A 520 -21.14 27.22 17.13
C ILE A 520 -20.23 26.67 16.03
N GLU A 521 -20.52 27.04 14.78
CA GLU A 521 -19.70 26.75 13.62
C GLU A 521 -18.66 27.88 13.43
N ILE A 522 -17.40 27.50 13.20
CA ILE A 522 -16.32 28.43 12.86
C ILE A 522 -15.67 27.95 11.57
N GLY A 523 -15.71 28.76 10.52
CA GLY A 523 -15.26 28.38 9.18
C GLY A 523 -15.83 29.30 8.10
N ASP A 524 -15.89 28.80 6.87
CA ASP A 524 -16.37 29.56 5.72
C ASP A 524 -17.87 29.35 5.53
N PHE A 525 -18.64 30.42 5.31
CA PHE A 525 -20.08 30.32 5.04
C PHE A 525 -20.41 30.96 3.69
N MET A 526 -21.38 30.38 2.98
CA MET A 526 -21.91 30.93 1.75
C MET A 526 -22.76 32.17 2.07
N THR A 527 -22.51 33.28 1.36
CA THR A 527 -23.30 34.51 1.47
C THR A 527 -24.32 34.59 0.34
N ASN A 528 -25.40 35.34 0.58
CA ASN A 528 -26.44 35.57 -0.42
C ASN A 528 -25.84 36.22 -1.69
N GLY A 529 -25.88 35.50 -2.81
CA GLY A 529 -25.30 35.91 -4.10
C GLY A 529 -24.08 35.12 -4.56
N THR A 530 -23.43 34.32 -3.71
CA THR A 530 -22.32 33.45 -4.13
C THR A 530 -22.85 32.18 -4.80
N THR A 531 -22.77 32.10 -6.13
CA THR A 531 -23.24 30.95 -6.93
C THR A 531 -22.14 29.95 -7.29
N ASN A 532 -20.87 30.30 -7.07
CA ASN A 532 -19.71 29.52 -7.50
C ASN A 532 -18.76 29.28 -6.30
N THR A 533 -18.50 28.01 -5.97
CA THR A 533 -17.63 27.64 -4.84
C THR A 533 -16.17 28.02 -5.07
N THR A 534 -15.72 28.11 -6.33
CA THR A 534 -14.34 28.52 -6.66
C THR A 534 -14.02 29.98 -6.30
N GLU A 535 -15.04 30.81 -6.03
CA GLU A 535 -14.87 32.18 -5.53
C GLU A 535 -14.93 32.28 -3.99
N MET A 536 -15.25 31.17 -3.29
CA MET A 536 -15.28 31.15 -1.83
C MET A 536 -13.85 31.27 -1.29
N LYS A 537 -13.63 32.24 -0.37
CA LYS A 537 -12.37 32.34 0.37
C LYS A 537 -12.28 31.21 1.40
N VAL A 538 -11.81 30.05 0.96
CA VAL A 538 -11.55 28.89 1.81
C VAL A 538 -10.47 29.23 2.84
N THR A 539 -10.77 29.09 4.12
CA THR A 539 -9.79 29.14 5.21
C THR A 539 -8.99 27.83 5.19
N PRO A 540 -7.65 27.87 4.99
CA PRO A 540 -6.85 26.65 4.89
C PRO A 540 -6.95 25.76 6.14
N TYR A 541 -6.88 24.44 5.94
CA TYR A 541 -6.86 23.45 7.03
C TYR A 541 -5.87 23.82 8.15
N SER A 542 -4.65 24.25 7.79
CA SER A 542 -3.61 24.67 8.73
C SER A 542 -3.95 25.93 9.54
N GLN A 543 -4.88 26.77 9.07
CA GLN A 543 -5.43 27.86 9.88
C GLN A 543 -6.52 27.33 10.83
N LEU A 544 -7.43 26.48 10.34
CA LEU A 544 -8.47 25.87 11.19
C LEU A 544 -7.86 25.03 12.33
N THR A 545 -6.79 24.26 12.09
CA THR A 545 -6.10 23.50 13.15
C THR A 545 -5.45 24.40 14.20
N ASN A 546 -4.83 25.52 13.79
CA ASN A 546 -4.27 26.51 14.72
C ASN A 546 -5.36 27.18 15.59
N LEU A 547 -6.50 27.54 14.99
CA LEU A 547 -7.67 28.06 15.72
C LEU A 547 -8.25 27.02 16.69
N THR A 548 -8.33 25.77 16.26
CA THR A 548 -8.77 24.64 17.09
C THR A 548 -7.82 24.43 18.27
N ALA A 549 -6.50 24.52 18.06
CA ALA A 549 -5.50 24.46 19.12
C ALA A 549 -5.61 25.65 20.10
N THR A 550 -5.91 26.86 19.60
CA THR A 550 -6.17 28.03 20.47
C THR A 550 -7.40 27.82 21.36
N LEU A 551 -8.48 27.23 20.83
CA LEU A 551 -9.66 26.84 21.61
C LEU A 551 -9.32 25.78 22.67
N TYR A 552 -8.71 24.66 22.27
CA TYR A 552 -8.32 23.57 23.18
C TYR A 552 -7.42 24.09 24.31
N ASN A 553 -6.39 24.86 23.96
CA ASN A 553 -5.45 25.40 24.92
C ASN A 553 -6.14 26.35 25.91
N ALA A 554 -7.01 27.26 25.46
CA ALA A 554 -7.73 28.16 26.36
C ALA A 554 -8.74 27.44 27.27
N VAL A 555 -9.37 26.36 26.81
CA VAL A 555 -10.23 25.52 27.65
C VAL A 555 -9.40 24.77 28.69
N GLN A 556 -8.33 24.09 28.27
CA GLN A 556 -7.46 23.31 29.17
C GLN A 556 -6.63 24.17 30.13
N LEU A 557 -6.36 25.42 29.78
CA LEU A 557 -5.70 26.40 30.66
C LEU A 557 -6.68 27.17 31.56
N GLY A 558 -8.00 27.05 31.33
CA GLY A 558 -9.05 27.68 32.13
C GLY A 558 -9.38 29.14 31.78
N THR A 559 -8.90 29.66 30.65
CA THR A 559 -9.05 31.07 30.24
C THR A 559 -10.19 31.32 29.26
N PHE A 560 -10.79 30.27 28.69
CA PHE A 560 -11.82 30.38 27.66
C PHE A 560 -13.12 31.10 28.12
N GLY A 561 -13.56 30.87 29.36
CA GLY A 561 -14.79 31.49 29.90
C GLY A 561 -14.71 33.02 29.97
N ASP A 562 -13.55 33.55 30.37
CA ASP A 562 -13.27 34.98 30.40
C ASP A 562 -13.26 35.58 28.98
N ALA A 563 -12.68 34.86 28.02
CA ALA A 563 -12.60 35.29 26.62
C ALA A 563 -13.97 35.44 25.95
N ILE A 564 -14.92 34.55 26.26
CA ILE A 564 -16.30 34.63 25.72
C ILE A 564 -17.28 35.38 26.62
N ASN A 565 -16.86 35.81 27.82
CA ASN A 565 -17.68 36.46 28.85
C ASN A 565 -18.92 35.63 29.26
N LEU A 566 -18.73 34.33 29.51
CA LEU A 566 -19.77 33.40 29.98
C LEU A 566 -19.24 32.44 31.04
N THR A 567 -20.12 32.02 31.96
CA THR A 567 -19.83 30.95 32.94
C THR A 567 -19.96 29.58 32.28
N VAL A 568 -18.89 29.16 31.62
CA VAL A 568 -18.76 27.86 30.94
C VAL A 568 -18.80 26.71 31.94
N LEU A 569 -19.64 25.71 31.65
CA LEU A 569 -19.74 24.44 32.38
C LEU A 569 -18.89 23.35 31.72
N ASN A 570 -19.01 23.23 30.41
CA ASN A 570 -18.27 22.28 29.58
C ASN A 570 -18.08 22.83 28.17
N VAL A 571 -17.08 22.30 27.48
CA VAL A 571 -16.83 22.57 26.06
C VAL A 571 -16.48 21.25 25.40
N SER A 572 -17.07 20.97 24.24
CA SER A 572 -16.56 19.96 23.31
C SER A 572 -16.28 20.64 21.96
N VAL A 573 -15.28 20.13 21.26
CA VAL A 573 -14.86 20.63 19.97
C VAL A 573 -14.75 19.44 19.01
N LYS A 574 -15.45 19.51 17.88
CA LYS A 574 -15.15 18.66 16.72
C LYS A 574 -14.06 19.37 15.92
N GLU A 575 -12.89 18.74 15.86
CA GLU A 575 -11.78 19.22 15.03
C GLU A 575 -12.16 19.20 13.53
N PRO A 576 -11.63 20.11 12.71
CA PRO A 576 -11.87 20.13 11.27
C PRO A 576 -11.34 18.84 10.63
N LEU A 577 -12.05 18.32 9.63
CA LEU A 577 -11.64 17.10 8.94
C LEU A 577 -10.33 17.34 8.17
N PRO A 578 -9.25 16.55 8.39
CA PRO A 578 -8.00 16.69 7.66
C PRO A 578 -8.17 16.29 6.19
N PRO A 579 -7.40 16.89 5.26
CA PRO A 579 -7.21 16.36 3.92
C PRO A 579 -6.84 14.87 3.94
N SER A 580 -7.27 14.11 2.94
CA SER A 580 -7.06 12.65 2.89
C SER A 580 -5.59 12.22 2.70
N ASP A 581 -4.72 13.15 2.29
CA ASP A 581 -3.26 12.97 2.21
C ASP A 581 -2.50 13.40 3.47
N ASP A 582 -3.17 14.01 4.45
CA ASP A 582 -2.58 14.41 5.73
C ASP A 582 -2.35 13.18 6.63
N PRO A 583 -1.18 13.04 7.31
CA PRO A 583 -0.92 11.93 8.23
C PRO A 583 -1.96 11.76 9.36
N VAL A 584 -2.66 12.82 9.75
CA VAL A 584 -3.75 12.77 10.75
C VAL A 584 -4.98 12.03 10.23
N TRP A 585 -5.21 11.97 8.92
CA TRP A 585 -6.34 11.25 8.31
C TRP A 585 -6.41 9.79 8.75
N GLN A 586 -5.28 9.12 8.88
CA GLN A 586 -5.21 7.73 9.36
C GLN A 586 -5.71 7.57 10.80
N GLN A 587 -5.61 8.60 11.64
CA GLN A 587 -6.17 8.59 13.00
C GLN A 587 -7.70 8.80 12.95
N VAL A 588 -8.16 9.67 12.03
CA VAL A 588 -9.58 9.95 11.82
C VAL A 588 -10.34 8.72 11.31
N LEU A 589 -9.76 7.95 10.38
CA LEU A 589 -10.31 6.67 9.89
C LEU A 589 -10.48 5.61 10.99
N ASN A 590 -9.69 5.68 12.06
CA ASN A 590 -9.71 4.73 13.18
C ASN A 590 -10.52 5.21 14.39
N SER A 591 -11.00 6.47 14.39
CA SER A 591 -11.74 7.05 15.51
C SER A 591 -13.23 6.68 15.47
N THR A 592 -13.76 6.11 16.57
CA THR A 592 -15.21 5.98 16.80
C THR A 592 -15.72 7.23 17.49
N GLU A 593 -16.42 8.10 16.76
CA GLU A 593 -16.82 9.43 17.26
C GLU A 593 -17.73 9.38 18.48
N LEU A 594 -17.21 9.86 19.60
CA LEU A 594 -17.96 10.42 20.73
C LEU A 594 -17.31 11.76 21.08
N THR A 595 -17.93 12.86 20.66
CA THR A 595 -17.50 14.24 20.98
C THR A 595 -17.62 14.50 22.49
N SER A 596 -16.60 14.07 23.21
CA SER A 596 -16.53 14.14 24.66
C SER A 596 -16.15 15.56 25.11
N PRO A 597 -16.59 16.00 26.30
CA PRO A 597 -16.10 17.25 26.89
C PRO A 597 -14.57 17.25 27.04
N ILE A 598 -13.94 18.38 26.74
CA ILE A 598 -12.49 18.57 26.90
C ILE A 598 -12.13 18.44 28.38
N GLN A 599 -11.28 17.47 28.71
CA GLN A 599 -10.77 17.28 30.06
C GLN A 599 -9.77 18.39 30.44
N ILE A 600 -9.89 18.92 31.67
CA ILE A 600 -9.04 19.99 32.19
C ILE A 600 -7.84 19.39 32.95
N PRO A 601 -6.59 19.63 32.53
CA PRO A 601 -5.40 19.12 33.19
C PRO A 601 -5.17 19.70 34.59
N SER A 602 -4.80 18.84 35.54
CA SER A 602 -4.51 19.20 36.93
C SER A 602 -3.05 18.95 37.32
N ARG A 603 -2.49 17.76 37.05
CA ARG A 603 -1.09 17.42 37.41
C ARG A 603 -0.49 16.34 36.53
N LEU A 604 0.83 16.40 36.35
CA LEU A 604 1.62 15.29 35.77
C LEU A 604 1.89 14.21 36.82
N GLU A 605 2.06 12.97 36.35
CA GLU A 605 2.45 11.81 37.15
C GLU A 605 3.39 10.91 36.32
N MET A 606 4.43 10.38 36.96
CA MET A 606 5.37 9.46 36.35
C MET A 606 4.85 8.03 36.51
N VAL A 607 4.59 7.37 35.38
CA VAL A 607 4.07 5.99 35.31
C VAL A 607 5.21 4.99 35.34
N THR A 608 6.29 5.29 34.61
CA THR A 608 7.51 4.49 34.53
C THR A 608 8.70 5.41 34.74
N GLU A 609 9.55 5.07 35.72
CA GLU A 609 10.83 5.75 35.96
C GLU A 609 11.88 5.35 34.91
N LEU A 610 12.86 6.22 34.70
CA LEU A 610 13.95 5.96 33.77
C LEU A 610 15.04 5.08 34.39
N VAL A 611 15.72 4.28 33.57
CA VAL A 611 16.89 3.48 34.01
C VAL A 611 18.09 3.74 33.10
N PRO A 612 19.15 4.39 33.59
CA PRO A 612 20.32 4.72 32.78
C PRO A 612 21.09 3.48 32.32
N LEU A 613 21.84 3.61 31.23
CA LEU A 613 22.78 2.60 30.74
C LEU A 613 24.22 3.09 31.00
N HIS A 614 24.72 3.98 30.14
CA HIS A 614 25.92 4.80 30.34
C HIS A 614 25.75 6.11 29.54
N GLU A 615 26.77 6.95 29.53
CA GLU A 615 26.74 8.21 28.78
C GLU A 615 26.66 8.00 27.26
N GLY A 616 26.05 8.97 26.58
CA GLY A 616 25.99 9.02 25.11
C GLY A 616 25.01 8.04 24.46
N THR A 617 24.25 7.26 25.23
CA THR A 617 23.25 6.29 24.73
C THR A 617 21.88 6.50 25.40
N GLY A 618 20.84 5.90 24.83
CA GLY A 618 19.49 5.90 25.40
C GLY A 618 19.37 5.07 26.68
N PHE A 619 18.45 5.48 27.57
CA PHE A 619 18.08 4.72 28.77
C PHE A 619 17.50 3.35 28.43
N THR A 620 17.86 2.32 29.22
CA THR A 620 17.35 0.94 29.07
C THR A 620 15.85 0.85 29.33
N THR A 621 15.36 1.62 30.30
CA THR A 621 13.94 1.85 30.54
C THR A 621 13.66 3.32 30.28
N GLN A 622 12.73 3.60 29.37
CA GLN A 622 12.35 4.95 28.99
C GLN A 622 11.24 5.48 29.91
N PRO A 623 11.26 6.77 30.28
CA PRO A 623 10.24 7.34 31.14
C PRO A 623 8.89 7.45 30.42
N VAL A 624 7.82 7.15 31.17
CA VAL A 624 6.43 7.29 30.73
C VAL A 624 5.71 8.23 31.69
N ILE A 625 5.05 9.26 31.15
CA ILE A 625 4.42 10.33 31.93
C ILE A 625 2.97 10.47 31.50
N ARG A 626 2.05 10.63 32.46
CA ARG A 626 0.63 10.92 32.19
C ARG A 626 0.19 12.22 32.84
N MET A 627 -0.91 12.78 32.33
CA MET A 627 -1.60 13.91 32.92
C MET A 627 -2.92 13.42 33.55
N LEU A 628 -3.20 13.89 34.76
CA LEU A 628 -4.45 13.64 35.47
C LEU A 628 -5.27 14.93 35.59
N ASP A 629 -6.59 14.80 35.58
CA ASP A 629 -7.53 15.87 35.89
C ASP A 629 -7.76 16.03 37.41
N SER A 630 -8.70 16.89 37.79
CA SER A 630 -9.05 17.15 39.19
C SER A 630 -9.75 16.00 39.91
N ASN A 631 -10.37 15.08 39.16
CA ASN A 631 -11.00 13.87 39.71
C ASN A 631 -9.97 12.75 39.91
N GLY A 632 -8.83 12.85 39.23
CA GLY A 632 -7.78 11.84 39.20
C GLY A 632 -7.88 10.91 37.99
N ASP A 633 -8.76 11.21 37.03
CA ASP A 633 -8.88 10.47 35.78
C ASP A 633 -7.78 10.90 34.79
N VAL A 634 -7.39 9.98 33.90
CA VAL A 634 -6.35 10.24 32.90
C VAL A 634 -6.90 11.17 31.81
N VAL A 635 -6.21 12.29 31.59
CA VAL A 635 -6.49 13.20 30.47
C VAL A 635 -6.02 12.54 29.18
N GLN A 636 -6.96 12.15 28.32
CA GLN A 636 -6.66 11.38 27.10
C GLN A 636 -5.94 12.20 26.03
N GLN A 637 -6.23 13.49 25.94
CA GLN A 637 -5.70 14.40 24.91
C GLN A 637 -5.34 15.76 25.52
N LEU A 638 -4.16 16.28 25.18
CA LEU A 638 -3.69 17.62 25.52
C LEU A 638 -3.35 18.37 24.23
N GLY A 639 -4.02 19.49 23.98
CA GLY A 639 -4.03 20.14 22.67
C GLY A 639 -4.94 19.41 21.67
N THR A 640 -4.77 19.68 20.38
CA THR A 640 -5.49 18.98 19.30
C THR A 640 -4.73 17.75 18.83
N VAL A 641 -5.36 16.90 18.02
CA VAL A 641 -4.67 15.77 17.37
C VAL A 641 -3.55 16.26 16.45
N ALA A 642 -3.79 17.37 15.74
CA ALA A 642 -2.81 17.99 14.83
C ALA A 642 -1.70 18.77 15.57
N LEU A 643 -1.99 19.35 16.73
CA LEU A 643 -1.06 20.16 17.54
C LEU A 643 -1.12 19.73 19.03
N PRO A 644 -0.62 18.53 19.36
CA PRO A 644 -0.61 18.03 20.74
C PRO A 644 0.42 18.79 21.58
N TRP A 645 0.15 18.86 22.89
CA TRP A 645 1.09 19.45 23.85
C TRP A 645 2.42 18.69 23.84
N GLN A 646 3.53 19.44 23.95
CA GLN A 646 4.87 18.88 23.88
C GLN A 646 5.50 18.80 25.26
N VAL A 647 6.09 17.67 25.59
CA VAL A 647 6.81 17.42 26.85
C VAL A 647 8.31 17.35 26.54
N THR A 648 9.10 18.25 27.12
CA THR A 648 10.56 18.29 26.94
C THR A 648 11.27 17.84 28.19
N ALA A 649 12.24 16.93 28.04
CA ALA A 649 13.13 16.45 29.08
C ALA A 649 14.43 17.27 29.10
N THR A 650 14.77 17.83 30.27
CA THR A 650 15.98 18.65 30.47
C THR A 650 16.74 18.21 31.72
N VAL A 651 18.08 18.26 31.68
CA VAL A 651 18.89 18.05 32.89
C VAL A 651 18.72 19.25 33.82
N ARG A 652 18.41 18.99 35.09
CA ARG A 652 18.31 20.04 36.12
C ARG A 652 19.67 20.68 36.37
N SER A 653 19.73 22.01 36.26
CA SER A 653 20.95 22.77 36.56
C SER A 653 21.45 22.51 37.98
N GLY A 654 22.74 22.17 38.11
CA GLY A 654 23.36 21.81 39.39
C GLY A 654 23.27 20.33 39.77
N THR A 655 22.82 19.46 38.87
CA THR A 655 22.85 17.99 39.02
C THR A 655 23.77 17.35 37.99
N GLY A 656 24.44 16.23 38.33
CA GLY A 656 25.38 15.55 37.44
C GLY A 656 26.63 16.35 37.04
N ASP A 657 27.25 15.99 35.92
CA ASP A 657 28.29 16.81 35.28
C ASP A 657 27.66 18.11 34.74
N ALA A 658 28.29 19.25 35.00
CA ALA A 658 27.83 20.58 34.57
C ALA A 658 27.72 20.78 33.05
N ARG A 659 28.29 19.87 32.25
CA ARG A 659 28.20 19.81 30.78
C ARG A 659 27.16 18.80 30.29
N GLY A 660 26.59 18.01 31.21
CA GLY A 660 25.60 16.98 30.92
C GLY A 660 24.30 17.58 30.42
N THR A 661 23.83 17.04 29.31
CA THR A 661 22.58 17.42 28.63
C THR A 661 21.77 16.19 28.32
N THR A 662 20.45 16.34 28.20
CA THR A 662 19.61 15.32 27.57
C THR A 662 19.96 15.22 26.08
N ILE A 663 19.91 14.01 25.53
CA ILE A 663 20.23 13.71 24.13
C ILE A 663 19.16 12.82 23.49
N ASN A 664 19.27 12.64 22.18
CA ASN A 664 18.37 11.86 21.33
C ASN A 664 16.96 12.48 21.31
N ASN A 665 15.90 11.71 21.56
CA ASN A 665 14.54 12.22 21.54
C ASN A 665 14.20 12.96 22.84
N VAL A 666 14.49 14.26 22.89
CA VAL A 666 14.34 15.09 24.11
C VAL A 666 12.98 15.78 24.24
N THR A 667 12.16 15.80 23.18
CA THR A 667 10.82 16.40 23.17
C THR A 667 9.85 15.46 22.49
N VAL A 668 8.74 15.15 23.14
CA VAL A 668 7.72 14.22 22.63
C VAL A 668 6.30 14.78 22.79
N PRO A 669 5.38 14.48 21.86
CA PRO A 669 3.98 14.85 21.99
C PRO A 669 3.28 14.03 23.08
N TYR A 670 2.24 14.61 23.68
CA TYR A 670 1.32 13.92 24.57
C TYR A 670 0.09 13.43 23.79
N THR A 671 -0.10 12.11 23.69
CA THR A 671 -1.20 11.50 22.93
C THR A 671 -1.70 10.21 23.58
N GLY A 672 -3.02 9.95 23.53
CA GLY A 672 -3.58 8.68 24.03
C GLY A 672 -3.39 8.44 25.54
N GLY A 673 -3.50 9.51 26.35
CA GLY A 673 -3.46 9.41 27.82
C GLY A 673 -2.06 9.35 28.44
N SER A 674 -0.98 9.42 27.65
CA SER A 674 0.38 9.54 28.18
C SER A 674 1.34 10.17 27.15
N THR A 675 2.60 10.31 27.55
CA THR A 675 3.71 10.41 26.62
C THR A 675 4.79 9.40 27.01
N THR A 676 5.45 8.81 26.01
CA THR A 676 6.52 7.83 26.18
C THR A 676 7.73 8.32 25.42
N PHE A 677 8.84 8.54 26.12
CA PHE A 677 10.10 8.88 25.47
C PHE A 677 10.65 7.65 24.73
N THR A 678 11.33 7.88 23.61
CA THR A 678 11.98 6.81 22.85
C THR A 678 13.46 7.15 22.67
N HIS A 679 14.33 6.32 23.24
CA HIS A 679 15.78 6.49 23.15
C HIS A 679 16.36 7.75 23.85
N LEU A 680 15.60 8.46 24.71
CA LEU A 680 16.11 9.54 25.56
C LEU A 680 17.33 9.06 26.37
N GLY A 681 18.37 9.88 26.47
CA GLY A 681 19.59 9.61 27.22
C GLY A 681 20.26 10.86 27.77
N VAL A 682 21.48 10.71 28.33
CA VAL A 682 22.31 11.81 28.85
C VAL A 682 23.70 11.77 28.21
N SER A 683 24.23 12.93 27.81
CA SER A 683 25.50 13.05 27.08
C SER A 683 26.77 12.74 27.89
N HIS A 684 26.73 12.88 29.22
CA HIS A 684 27.90 12.79 30.09
C HIS A 684 27.65 11.85 31.29
N SER A 685 28.71 11.17 31.72
CA SER A 685 28.74 10.41 32.98
C SER A 685 28.73 11.33 34.19
N GLY A 686 28.18 10.86 35.30
CA GLY A 686 28.04 11.63 36.53
C GLY A 686 27.08 10.99 37.53
N SER A 687 27.04 11.52 38.76
CA SER A 687 26.11 11.08 39.80
C SER A 687 25.06 12.14 40.11
N ASP A 688 23.97 11.71 40.75
CA ASP A 688 22.91 12.57 41.27
C ASP A 688 22.17 13.42 40.21
N TYR A 689 22.16 12.98 38.94
CA TYR A 689 21.35 13.57 37.87
C TYR A 689 19.87 13.58 38.23
N VAL A 690 19.19 14.67 37.88
CA VAL A 690 17.72 14.77 37.85
C VAL A 690 17.29 15.31 36.49
N ILE A 691 16.29 14.69 35.88
CA ILE A 691 15.65 15.21 34.67
C ILE A 691 14.32 15.86 35.04
N ASP A 692 14.15 17.11 34.60
CA ASP A 692 12.90 17.85 34.67
C ASP A 692 12.17 17.72 33.33
N PHE A 693 10.93 17.23 33.40
CA PHE A 693 10.00 17.07 32.28
C PHE A 693 8.95 18.16 32.35
N VAL A 694 8.97 19.08 31.38
CA VAL A 694 8.15 20.30 31.36
C VAL A 694 7.28 20.32 30.11
N ILE A 695 6.03 20.76 30.23
CA ILE A 695 5.21 21.08 29.05
C ILE A 695 5.75 22.37 28.41
N THR A 696 6.35 22.26 27.22
CA THR A 696 6.98 23.38 26.51
C THR A 696 6.09 23.98 25.43
N TYR A 697 5.08 23.24 24.97
CA TYR A 697 4.02 23.75 24.11
C TYR A 697 2.65 23.31 24.67
N PRO A 698 1.67 24.23 24.82
CA PRO A 698 1.80 25.68 24.66
C PRO A 698 2.66 26.29 25.79
N PRO A 699 3.36 27.43 25.57
CA PRO A 699 4.27 28.01 26.58
C PRO A 699 3.61 28.32 27.93
N GLU A 700 2.32 28.66 27.93
CA GLU A 700 1.50 28.95 29.11
C GLU A 700 1.22 27.70 29.99
N ALA A 701 1.45 26.50 29.45
CA ALA A 701 1.35 25.23 30.15
C ALA A 701 2.64 24.85 30.92
N SER A 702 3.72 25.63 30.81
CA SER A 702 5.02 25.37 31.47
C SER A 702 4.99 25.26 33.01
N ARG A 703 3.88 25.64 33.65
CA ARG A 703 3.61 25.33 35.07
C ARG A 703 3.50 23.83 35.35
N TYR A 704 3.16 23.01 34.36
CA TYR A 704 3.07 21.57 34.48
C TYR A 704 4.46 20.98 34.29
N THR A 705 5.06 20.57 35.41
CA THR A 705 6.39 19.97 35.48
C THR A 705 6.38 18.77 36.42
N ILE A 706 7.23 17.78 36.12
CA ILE A 706 7.54 16.65 36.99
C ILE A 706 9.02 16.29 36.82
N SER A 707 9.63 15.75 37.88
CA SER A 707 11.05 15.38 37.89
C SER A 707 11.21 13.87 38.09
N SER A 708 12.28 13.30 37.52
CA SER A 708 12.71 11.94 37.85
C SER A 708 13.20 11.83 39.29
N ALA A 709 13.31 10.61 39.81
CA ALA A 709 14.24 10.30 40.89
C ALA A 709 15.69 10.68 40.51
N THR A 710 16.57 10.78 41.51
CA THR A 710 18.01 10.97 41.32
C THR A 710 18.66 9.70 40.78
N PHE A 711 19.49 9.81 39.74
CA PHE A 711 20.18 8.67 39.13
C PHE A 711 21.64 8.99 38.77
N SER A 712 22.42 7.96 38.45
CA SER A 712 23.82 8.08 38.02
C SER A 712 24.02 7.47 36.64
N VAL A 713 24.85 8.11 35.82
CA VAL A 713 25.18 7.70 34.46
C VAL A 713 26.63 7.23 34.45
N ALA A 714 26.86 5.98 34.08
CA ALA A 714 28.21 5.41 33.98
C ALA A 714 28.99 5.98 32.78
N GLU A 715 30.31 5.84 32.79
CA GLU A 715 31.17 6.13 31.64
C GLU A 715 30.93 5.14 30.50
N ARG A 716 31.10 5.60 29.26
CA ARG A 716 30.89 4.78 28.06
C ARG A 716 32.03 3.75 27.94
N PRO A 717 31.73 2.44 27.96
CA PRO A 717 32.73 1.42 27.71
C PRO A 717 33.00 1.29 26.21
N LEU A 718 34.28 1.21 25.81
CA LEU A 718 34.69 1.23 24.41
C LEU A 718 35.50 -0.01 24.02
N LYS A 719 35.48 -0.32 22.73
CA LYS A 719 36.41 -1.23 22.06
C LYS A 719 36.82 -0.66 20.70
N ALA A 720 37.93 -1.13 20.15
CA ALA A 720 38.29 -0.91 18.76
C ALA A 720 37.95 -2.16 17.94
N ALA A 721 37.55 -2.00 16.68
CA ALA A 721 37.35 -3.11 15.75
C ALA A 721 37.89 -2.78 14.35
N VAL A 722 38.23 -3.81 13.58
CA VAL A 722 38.60 -3.67 12.16
C VAL A 722 37.31 -3.82 11.34
N SER A 723 36.82 -2.72 10.79
CA SER A 723 35.53 -2.65 10.09
C SER A 723 35.62 -2.97 8.60
N ALA A 724 36.79 -2.74 8.00
CA ALA A 724 37.12 -3.17 6.65
C ALA A 724 38.62 -3.51 6.55
N GLN A 725 38.96 -4.47 5.70
CA GLN A 725 40.34 -4.80 5.39
C GLN A 725 40.47 -5.32 3.96
N SER A 726 41.69 -5.24 3.42
CA SER A 726 42.03 -5.86 2.15
C SER A 726 42.02 -7.39 2.25
N SER A 727 41.72 -8.03 1.12
CA SER A 727 41.88 -9.47 0.93
C SER A 727 43.36 -9.88 0.95
N ASN A 728 43.60 -11.19 0.78
CA ASN A 728 44.92 -11.74 0.49
C ASN A 728 45.65 -10.94 -0.60
N THR A 729 46.97 -10.77 -0.44
CA THR A 729 47.80 -9.84 -1.22
C THR A 729 49.10 -10.48 -1.67
N THR A 730 49.75 -9.90 -2.68
CA THR A 730 51.11 -10.28 -3.07
C THR A 730 52.12 -9.41 -2.32
N SER A 731 53.19 -10.02 -1.82
CA SER A 731 54.28 -9.39 -1.07
C SER A 731 54.76 -8.10 -1.77
N GLY A 732 54.64 -6.97 -1.08
CA GLY A 732 55.01 -5.64 -1.59
C GLY A 732 53.88 -4.86 -2.29
N GLN A 733 52.67 -5.40 -2.40
CA GLN A 733 51.49 -4.64 -2.87
C GLN A 733 50.82 -3.88 -1.71
N PRO A 734 50.31 -2.66 -1.94
CA PRO A 734 49.56 -1.90 -0.94
C PRO A 734 48.16 -2.48 -0.73
N GLY A 735 47.64 -2.32 0.49
CA GLY A 735 46.28 -2.63 0.87
C GLY A 735 45.75 -1.63 1.90
N SER A 736 44.42 -1.48 1.89
CA SER A 736 43.69 -0.64 2.84
C SER A 736 43.17 -1.43 4.05
N PHE A 737 43.17 -0.79 5.21
CA PHE A 737 42.51 -1.22 6.45
C PHE A 737 41.76 -0.04 7.08
N THR A 738 40.55 -0.31 7.60
CA THR A 738 39.72 0.65 8.34
C THR A 738 39.48 0.14 9.75
N VAL A 739 39.71 1.00 10.74
CA VAL A 739 39.50 0.72 12.16
C VAL A 739 38.45 1.68 12.69
N ASP A 740 37.49 1.17 13.46
CA ASP A 740 36.47 1.97 14.12
C ASP A 740 36.50 1.85 15.65
N ILE A 741 35.97 2.87 16.33
CA ILE A 741 35.73 2.88 17.78
C ILE A 741 34.26 2.55 17.99
N ARG A 742 34.00 1.52 18.80
CA ARG A 742 32.66 1.02 19.09
C ARG A 742 32.33 1.09 20.56
N ASP A 743 31.05 1.26 20.82
CA ASP A 743 30.46 1.01 22.11
C ASP A 743 30.60 -0.49 22.44
N ASN A 744 31.15 -0.82 23.61
CA ASN A 744 31.39 -2.21 23.98
C ASN A 744 30.09 -2.93 24.39
N VAL A 745 29.01 -2.20 24.68
CA VAL A 745 27.71 -2.76 25.09
C VAL A 745 26.75 -2.85 23.91
N THR A 746 26.64 -1.81 23.07
CA THR A 746 25.71 -1.83 21.91
C THR A 746 26.34 -2.36 20.62
N ASP A 747 27.67 -2.46 20.53
CA ASP A 747 28.45 -2.77 19.31
C ASP A 747 28.32 -1.75 18.16
N GLU A 748 27.67 -0.61 18.43
CA GLU A 748 27.51 0.50 17.48
C GLU A 748 28.79 1.35 17.42
N VAL A 749 29.03 1.97 16.24
CA VAL A 749 30.16 2.87 16.05
C VAL A 749 29.91 4.21 16.75
N VAL A 750 30.88 4.66 17.54
CA VAL A 750 30.80 5.93 18.27
C VAL A 750 31.09 7.08 17.30
N THR A 751 30.06 7.78 16.85
CA THR A 751 30.20 8.84 15.84
C THR A 751 30.77 10.15 16.39
N ASP A 752 30.29 10.61 17.55
CA ASP A 752 30.93 11.69 18.31
C ASP A 752 32.14 11.14 19.07
N ILE A 753 33.30 11.16 18.42
CA ILE A 753 34.59 10.82 19.03
C ILE A 753 35.27 11.99 19.76
N ALA A 754 34.71 13.19 19.67
CA ALA A 754 35.26 14.39 20.28
C ALA A 754 34.66 14.67 21.68
N TRP A 755 33.70 13.86 22.13
CA TRP A 755 33.05 13.98 23.44
C TRP A 755 34.08 14.12 24.58
N LYS A 756 33.77 14.97 25.57
CA LYS A 756 34.67 15.38 26.66
C LYS A 756 36.02 15.99 26.22
N GLY A 757 36.26 16.23 24.93
CA GLY A 757 37.50 16.79 24.36
C GLY A 757 38.52 15.75 23.93
N HIS A 758 38.14 14.49 23.73
CA HIS A 758 39.05 13.44 23.27
C HIS A 758 39.51 13.64 21.83
N THR A 759 40.74 13.19 21.56
CA THR A 759 41.29 12.99 20.22
C THR A 759 41.93 11.61 20.14
N TRP A 760 41.87 10.95 18.98
CA TRP A 760 42.18 9.53 18.86
C TRP A 760 43.24 9.25 17.78
N GLN A 761 44.08 8.26 18.04
CA GLN A 761 45.13 7.80 17.11
C GLN A 761 45.15 6.28 17.05
N ALA A 762 45.42 5.74 15.86
CA ALA A 762 45.62 4.31 15.61
C ALA A 762 47.05 4.06 15.13
N GLN A 763 47.67 2.97 15.62
CA GLN A 763 48.95 2.46 15.12
C GLN A 763 48.82 0.99 14.72
N ALA A 764 49.14 0.71 13.46
CA ALA A 764 49.23 -0.63 12.90
C ALA A 764 50.60 -1.27 13.18
N SER A 765 50.61 -2.56 13.45
CA SER A 765 51.79 -3.39 13.67
C SER A 765 51.50 -4.83 13.27
N ILE A 766 52.52 -5.65 13.00
CA ILE A 766 52.30 -7.10 12.82
C ILE A 766 51.95 -7.71 14.17
N HIS A 767 50.83 -8.41 14.25
CA HIS A 767 50.44 -9.16 15.42
C HIS A 767 51.37 -10.38 15.58
N MET A 768 52.03 -10.52 16.73
CA MET A 768 52.98 -11.61 17.04
C MET A 768 53.98 -11.92 15.89
N PRO A 769 54.90 -11.00 15.54
CA PRO A 769 55.74 -11.10 14.33
C PRO A 769 56.72 -12.29 14.33
N THR A 770 57.00 -12.89 15.49
CA THR A 770 57.76 -14.14 15.61
C THR A 770 56.96 -15.37 15.19
N THR A 771 55.64 -15.29 15.25
CA THR A 771 54.68 -16.37 14.99
C THR A 771 54.04 -16.24 13.60
N PHE A 772 53.77 -15.00 13.18
CA PHE A 772 53.24 -14.65 11.87
C PHE A 772 54.28 -13.79 11.11
N PRO A 773 55.26 -14.42 10.43
CA PRO A 773 56.43 -13.74 9.90
C PRO A 773 56.10 -12.91 8.65
N ALA A 774 55.83 -11.62 8.89
CA ALA A 774 55.70 -10.58 7.88
C ALA A 774 56.35 -9.27 8.39
N THR A 775 56.60 -8.35 7.47
CA THR A 775 57.01 -6.97 7.74
C THR A 775 55.98 -5.99 7.19
N LEU A 776 55.76 -4.89 7.92
CA LEU A 776 54.78 -3.86 7.63
C LEU A 776 55.49 -2.57 7.19
N SER A 777 55.04 -1.96 6.09
CA SER A 777 55.47 -0.63 5.65
C SER A 777 54.29 0.17 5.06
N GLY A 778 54.51 1.40 4.61
CA GLY A 778 53.44 2.36 4.29
C GLY A 778 53.00 3.17 5.50
N THR A 779 51.78 3.71 5.47
CA THR A 779 51.21 4.51 6.57
C THR A 779 50.73 3.60 7.69
N THR A 780 51.57 3.42 8.71
CA THR A 780 51.30 2.58 9.89
C THR A 780 50.73 3.36 11.09
N GLN A 781 50.48 4.66 10.94
CA GLN A 781 49.82 5.51 11.94
C GLN A 781 48.78 6.40 11.27
N SER A 782 47.58 6.48 11.86
CA SER A 782 46.50 7.33 11.38
C SER A 782 45.78 8.01 12.53
N LYS A 783 45.12 9.13 12.25
CA LYS A 783 44.33 9.89 13.22
C LYS A 783 42.87 9.80 12.83
N PHE A 784 42.00 9.64 13.82
CA PHE A 784 40.57 9.77 13.58
C PHE A 784 40.25 11.27 13.50
N ASN A 785 39.58 11.72 12.44
CA ASN A 785 39.05 13.08 12.38
C ASN A 785 37.59 13.07 12.83
N ALA A 786 37.11 14.17 13.40
CA ALA A 786 35.72 14.30 13.84
C ALA A 786 34.69 14.22 12.68
N SER A 787 35.13 14.34 11.43
CA SER A 787 34.33 14.10 10.21
C SER A 787 34.10 12.62 9.89
N ASP A 788 34.90 11.72 10.45
CA ASP A 788 35.07 10.36 9.93
C ASP A 788 34.17 9.35 10.68
N ASN A 789 33.16 9.84 11.39
CA ASN A 789 32.14 9.06 12.12
C ASN A 789 32.72 7.96 13.03
N GLY A 790 33.84 8.24 13.69
CA GLY A 790 34.51 7.28 14.58
C GLY A 790 35.37 6.23 13.89
N GLN A 791 35.69 6.43 12.62
CA GLN A 791 36.54 5.54 11.82
C GLN A 791 37.87 6.21 11.46
N THR A 792 38.89 5.42 11.15
CA THR A 792 40.15 5.87 10.57
C THR A 792 40.67 4.83 9.57
N GLN A 793 41.24 5.29 8.47
CA GLN A 793 41.70 4.45 7.36
C GLN A 793 43.23 4.55 7.18
N MET A 794 43.82 3.48 6.68
CA MET A 794 45.23 3.36 6.30
C MET A 794 45.30 2.65 4.94
N ASP A 795 45.47 3.39 3.85
CA ASP A 795 45.23 2.91 2.47
C ASP A 795 46.44 2.30 1.74
N ASP A 796 47.65 2.54 2.24
CA ASP A 796 48.91 2.13 1.61
C ASP A 796 49.71 1.15 2.49
N ILE A 797 49.04 0.42 3.40
CA ILE A 797 49.70 -0.62 4.21
C ILE A 797 50.24 -1.71 3.28
N ILE A 798 51.56 -1.87 3.29
CA ILE A 798 52.26 -2.89 2.51
C ILE A 798 52.68 -4.02 3.44
N LEU A 799 52.17 -5.22 3.17
CA LEU A 799 52.63 -6.46 3.78
C LEU A 799 53.73 -7.08 2.91
N THR A 800 54.84 -7.45 3.53
CA THR A 800 55.99 -8.09 2.88
C THR A 800 56.39 -9.34 3.64
N THR A 801 56.80 -10.37 2.90
CA THR A 801 57.39 -11.59 3.47
C THR A 801 58.69 -11.94 2.74
N THR A 802 59.65 -12.49 3.48
CA THR A 802 60.90 -13.08 2.96
C THR A 802 60.77 -14.59 2.73
N SER A 803 59.61 -15.17 3.05
CA SER A 803 59.30 -16.58 2.78
C SER A 803 59.26 -16.85 1.27
N GLN A 804 59.69 -18.05 0.86
CA GLN A 804 59.49 -18.54 -0.50
C GLN A 804 58.06 -19.08 -0.72
N CYS A 805 57.29 -19.20 0.36
CA CYS A 805 55.95 -19.79 0.41
C CYS A 805 54.91 -18.79 0.97
N PRO A 806 53.62 -18.89 0.62
CA PRO A 806 52.58 -18.02 1.16
C PRO A 806 52.48 -18.12 2.69
N VAL A 807 52.36 -16.97 3.36
CA VAL A 807 52.22 -16.89 4.82
C VAL A 807 50.92 -16.17 5.20
N ASN A 808 50.22 -16.66 6.22
CA ASN A 808 49.19 -15.91 6.92
C ASN A 808 49.82 -14.90 7.87
N ALA A 809 49.41 -13.65 7.74
CA ALA A 809 49.76 -12.54 8.62
C ALA A 809 48.49 -11.89 9.23
N PHE A 810 48.65 -11.28 10.39
CA PHE A 810 47.60 -10.55 11.10
C PHE A 810 48.13 -9.15 11.46
N VAL A 811 47.30 -8.13 11.31
CA VAL A 811 47.66 -6.74 11.66
C VAL A 811 46.97 -6.36 12.97
N SER A 812 47.75 -5.95 13.95
CA SER A 812 47.27 -5.44 15.25
C SER A 812 47.23 -3.91 15.20
N PHE A 813 46.07 -3.35 15.54
CA PHE A 813 45.84 -1.91 15.63
C PHE A 813 45.67 -1.51 17.08
N ARG A 814 46.63 -0.75 17.64
CA ARG A 814 46.47 -0.10 18.94
C ARG A 814 45.80 1.25 18.72
N VAL A 815 44.70 1.52 19.43
CA VAL A 815 43.90 2.75 19.33
C VAL A 815 43.85 3.41 20.69
N TRP A 816 44.39 4.62 20.83
CA TRP A 816 44.42 5.33 22.11
C TRP A 816 43.92 6.76 21.97
N SER A 817 43.54 7.33 23.11
CA SER A 817 43.00 8.68 23.22
C SER A 817 44.01 9.67 23.84
N ALA A 818 43.74 10.96 23.64
CA ALA A 818 44.26 12.07 24.44
C ALA A 818 43.07 12.97 24.84
N PRO A 819 42.73 13.17 26.14
CA PRO A 819 43.35 12.59 27.34
C PRO A 819 43.48 11.06 27.32
N ALA A 820 44.45 10.52 28.05
CA ALA A 820 44.88 9.12 27.94
C ALA A 820 44.00 8.15 28.74
N ASP A 821 42.67 8.31 28.60
CA ASP A 821 41.66 7.60 29.38
C ASP A 821 41.33 6.23 28.78
N PHE A 822 41.68 6.02 27.49
CA PHE A 822 41.47 4.76 26.77
C PHE A 822 42.71 4.32 25.97
N ASP A 823 43.02 3.03 26.05
CA ASP A 823 44.03 2.31 25.27
C ASP A 823 43.44 0.96 24.83
N LEU A 824 43.03 0.89 23.57
CA LEU A 824 42.22 -0.18 22.97
C LEU A 824 43.08 -0.95 21.95
N THR A 825 42.72 -2.20 21.65
CA THR A 825 43.41 -3.00 20.64
C THR A 825 42.41 -3.78 19.79
N ALA A 826 42.58 -3.72 18.47
CA ALA A 826 41.90 -4.56 17.49
C ALA A 826 42.92 -5.42 16.72
N VAL A 827 42.48 -6.57 16.21
CA VAL A 827 43.30 -7.45 15.35
C VAL A 827 42.50 -7.75 14.08
N SER A 828 43.15 -7.69 12.92
CA SER A 828 42.55 -8.03 11.64
C SER A 828 42.17 -9.51 11.55
N GLN A 829 41.32 -9.87 10.58
CA GLN A 829 41.28 -11.23 10.06
C GLN A 829 42.60 -11.57 9.35
N ALA A 830 42.83 -12.87 9.12
CA ALA A 830 44.03 -13.37 8.45
C ALA A 830 44.16 -12.79 7.02
N VAL A 831 45.38 -12.36 6.65
CA VAL A 831 45.74 -11.96 5.30
C VAL A 831 46.83 -12.89 4.79
N ILE A 832 46.56 -13.66 3.74
CA ILE A 832 47.59 -14.46 3.06
C ILE A 832 48.46 -13.52 2.22
N VAL A 833 49.76 -13.53 2.47
CA VAL A 833 50.78 -12.79 1.73
C VAL A 833 51.51 -13.77 0.80
N TYR A 834 51.23 -13.69 -0.50
CA TYR A 834 51.87 -14.51 -1.53
C TYR A 834 53.24 -13.94 -1.94
N PRO A 835 54.32 -14.72 -2.01
CA PRO A 835 55.58 -14.29 -2.61
C PRO A 835 55.39 -13.84 -4.06
N SER A 836 56.16 -12.84 -4.52
CA SER A 836 55.98 -12.20 -5.83
C SER A 836 56.22 -13.12 -7.04
N ASN A 837 56.86 -14.27 -6.82
CA ASN A 837 57.13 -15.32 -7.81
C ASN A 837 56.31 -16.60 -7.58
N TYR A 838 55.32 -16.59 -6.68
CA TYR A 838 54.50 -17.76 -6.36
C TYR A 838 53.48 -18.07 -7.46
N SER A 839 53.47 -19.30 -7.95
CA SER A 839 52.43 -19.82 -8.87
C SER A 839 51.41 -20.65 -8.09
N MET A 840 50.11 -20.36 -8.26
CA MET A 840 49.05 -21.21 -7.72
C MET A 840 49.16 -22.65 -8.25
N PRO A 841 48.87 -23.67 -7.43
CA PRO A 841 48.88 -25.08 -7.83
C PRO A 841 47.64 -25.45 -8.66
N SER A 842 47.61 -26.66 -9.22
CA SER A 842 46.41 -27.23 -9.87
C SER A 842 45.42 -27.77 -8.84
N GLU A 843 44.13 -27.71 -9.15
CA GLU A 843 43.04 -28.23 -8.30
C GLU A 843 42.57 -29.61 -8.82
N ASP A 844 43.45 -30.62 -8.76
CA ASP A 844 43.18 -31.94 -9.36
C ASP A 844 42.44 -32.90 -8.41
N VAL A 845 42.78 -32.89 -7.11
CA VAL A 845 42.09 -33.65 -6.06
C VAL A 845 41.93 -32.81 -4.80
N ASN A 846 40.89 -33.09 -4.02
CA ASN A 846 40.69 -32.55 -2.69
C ASN A 846 40.63 -33.66 -1.63
N ARG A 847 41.09 -33.35 -0.41
CA ARG A 847 41.12 -34.22 0.76
C ARG A 847 40.68 -33.44 1.99
N SER A 848 39.72 -33.97 2.73
CA SER A 848 39.36 -33.44 4.04
C SER A 848 40.32 -33.98 5.09
N VAL A 849 40.95 -33.10 5.86
CA VAL A 849 41.98 -33.43 6.85
C VAL A 849 41.49 -32.99 8.22
N SER A 850 41.69 -33.82 9.25
CA SER A 850 41.41 -33.47 10.64
C SER A 850 42.55 -33.93 11.54
N ILE A 851 43.05 -33.01 12.36
CA ILE A 851 44.19 -33.18 13.27
C ILE A 851 43.70 -32.96 14.69
N THR A 852 44.06 -33.85 15.61
CA THR A 852 43.80 -33.66 17.05
C THR A 852 45.07 -33.20 17.77
N TRP A 853 44.95 -32.19 18.62
CA TRP A 853 46.04 -31.61 19.40
C TRP A 853 45.76 -31.73 20.90
N ASN A 854 46.82 -31.97 21.65
CA ASN A 854 46.84 -31.96 23.11
C ASN A 854 47.00 -30.50 23.58
N GLY A 855 46.02 -30.00 24.32
CA GLY A 855 45.99 -28.64 24.86
C GLY A 855 44.60 -28.27 25.40
N ASP A 856 44.52 -27.14 26.08
CA ASP A 856 43.26 -26.58 26.57
C ASP A 856 42.68 -25.59 25.54
N TYR A 857 41.45 -25.86 25.07
CA TYR A 857 40.76 -25.05 24.08
C TYR A 857 40.48 -23.63 24.60
N ASP A 858 40.10 -23.48 25.87
CA ASP A 858 39.66 -22.19 26.41
C ASP A 858 40.84 -21.22 26.57
N ASN A 859 42.04 -21.74 26.82
CA ASN A 859 43.27 -20.96 26.89
C ASN A 859 43.90 -20.71 25.50
N MET A 860 43.95 -21.72 24.64
CA MET A 860 44.66 -21.66 23.36
C MET A 860 43.82 -21.06 22.21
N ALA A 861 42.54 -21.46 22.10
CA ALA A 861 41.74 -21.26 20.90
C ALA A 861 40.52 -20.35 21.08
N ALA A 862 39.86 -20.33 22.25
CA ALA A 862 38.64 -19.54 22.46
C ALA A 862 38.87 -18.04 22.22
N GLY A 863 38.15 -17.47 21.25
CA GLY A 863 38.31 -16.07 20.82
C GLY A 863 39.62 -15.78 20.07
N LYS A 864 40.36 -16.83 19.69
CA LYS A 864 41.66 -16.81 18.98
C LYS A 864 41.68 -17.81 17.81
N GLU A 865 40.52 -18.32 17.41
CA GLU A 865 40.39 -19.47 16.49
C GLU A 865 41.04 -19.15 15.13
N THR A 866 40.89 -17.93 14.62
CA THR A 866 41.51 -17.51 13.36
C THR A 866 43.04 -17.50 13.43
N GLN A 867 43.61 -17.14 14.58
CA GLN A 867 45.05 -17.12 14.83
C GLN A 867 45.60 -18.55 14.95
N VAL A 868 44.85 -19.47 15.60
CA VAL A 868 45.22 -20.90 15.63
C VAL A 868 45.11 -21.54 14.24
N GLN A 869 44.13 -21.15 13.41
CA GLN A 869 44.09 -21.52 11.99
C GLN A 869 45.34 -21.02 11.26
N GLY A 870 45.71 -19.74 11.45
CA GLY A 870 46.91 -19.15 10.84
C GLY A 870 48.20 -19.88 11.22
N LEU A 871 48.29 -20.36 12.47
CA LEU A 871 49.39 -21.18 12.97
C LEU A 871 49.52 -22.52 12.23
N VAL A 872 48.43 -23.30 12.17
CA VAL A 872 48.40 -24.61 11.50
C VAL A 872 48.67 -24.44 9.99
N TRP A 873 48.08 -23.40 9.38
CA TRP A 873 48.33 -23.03 8.00
C TRP A 873 49.81 -22.74 7.72
N ASN A 874 50.42 -21.83 8.50
CA ASN A 874 51.82 -21.45 8.31
C ASN A 874 52.78 -22.64 8.48
N HIS A 875 52.46 -23.53 9.43
CA HIS A 875 53.22 -24.77 9.57
C HIS A 875 53.17 -25.63 8.29
N ILE A 876 51.97 -25.94 7.77
CA ILE A 876 51.82 -26.75 6.56
C ILE A 876 52.51 -26.09 5.35
N MET A 877 52.39 -24.77 5.19
CA MET A 877 52.98 -24.04 4.07
C MET A 877 54.51 -23.87 4.14
N THR A 878 55.18 -24.26 5.24
CA THR A 878 56.62 -24.03 5.47
C THR A 878 57.52 -24.50 4.33
N ASN A 879 57.17 -25.63 3.68
CA ASN A 879 57.97 -26.25 2.61
C ASN A 879 57.42 -25.99 1.19
N CYS A 880 56.53 -25.00 1.01
CA CYS A 880 55.87 -24.72 -0.27
C CYS A 880 55.20 -25.97 -0.90
N PRO A 881 54.41 -26.76 -0.15
CA PRO A 881 53.60 -27.80 -0.77
C PRO A 881 52.72 -27.16 -1.85
N ARG A 882 52.64 -27.76 -3.04
CA ARG A 882 51.84 -27.24 -4.16
C ARG A 882 50.36 -27.59 -3.94
N VAL A 883 49.81 -27.09 -2.83
CA VAL A 883 48.44 -27.30 -2.38
C VAL A 883 47.84 -25.96 -1.92
N ILE A 884 46.52 -25.87 -2.02
CA ILE A 884 45.66 -24.86 -1.43
C ILE A 884 45.01 -25.50 -0.22
N LEU A 885 44.90 -24.78 0.88
CA LEU A 885 44.09 -25.23 2.02
C LEU A 885 42.83 -24.34 2.10
N SER A 886 41.69 -24.89 2.55
CA SER A 886 40.43 -24.15 2.70
C SER A 886 39.61 -24.71 3.86
N ASP A 887 38.46 -24.08 4.15
CA ASP A 887 37.42 -24.63 5.04
C ASP A 887 37.92 -25.03 6.44
N PHE A 888 38.79 -24.19 7.00
CA PHE A 888 39.30 -24.38 8.36
C PHE A 888 38.20 -24.24 9.40
N ASN A 889 38.21 -25.15 10.37
CA ASN A 889 37.36 -25.10 11.55
C ASN A 889 38.13 -25.64 12.76
N ILE A 890 37.85 -25.09 13.95
CA ILE A 890 38.50 -25.46 15.21
C ILE A 890 37.43 -25.69 16.27
N THR A 891 37.40 -26.88 16.87
CA THR A 891 36.32 -27.29 17.77
C THR A 891 36.84 -27.70 19.15
N SER A 892 35.93 -27.69 20.13
CA SER A 892 36.18 -27.98 21.55
C SER A 892 35.91 -29.44 21.94
N GLY A 893 36.41 -29.87 23.10
CA GLY A 893 36.34 -31.25 23.61
C GLY A 893 37.63 -32.07 23.39
N SER A 894 38.43 -31.63 22.41
CA SER A 894 39.87 -31.76 22.23
C SER A 894 40.18 -30.68 21.20
N ILE A 895 41.37 -30.04 21.17
CA ILE A 895 41.61 -29.06 20.11
C ILE A 895 41.71 -29.83 18.79
N ILE A 896 40.67 -29.74 17.96
CA ILE A 896 40.60 -30.43 16.66
C ILE A 896 40.62 -29.36 15.58
N THR A 897 41.64 -29.41 14.72
CA THR A 897 41.70 -28.56 13.52
C THR A 897 41.32 -29.40 12.31
N SER A 898 40.23 -29.04 11.64
CA SER A 898 39.83 -29.63 10.37
C SER A 898 39.95 -28.61 9.24
N PHE A 899 40.37 -29.05 8.06
CA PHE A 899 40.47 -28.22 6.84
C PHE A 899 40.40 -29.11 5.60
N VAL A 900 40.20 -28.50 4.43
CA VAL A 900 40.32 -29.17 3.12
C VAL A 900 41.68 -28.84 2.51
N MET A 901 42.34 -29.83 1.92
CA MET A 901 43.58 -29.70 1.16
C MET A 901 43.30 -30.05 -0.30
N THR A 902 43.60 -29.14 -1.21
CA THR A 902 43.35 -29.26 -2.66
C THR A 902 44.65 -29.07 -3.42
N GLY A 903 44.95 -29.91 -4.41
CA GLY A 903 46.21 -29.82 -5.14
C GLY A 903 46.36 -30.85 -6.26
N GLY A 904 47.55 -30.92 -6.85
CA GLY A 904 47.95 -32.04 -7.69
C GLY A 904 48.04 -33.32 -6.85
N ALA A 905 47.61 -34.47 -7.38
CA ALA A 905 47.49 -35.70 -6.58
C ALA A 905 48.80 -36.10 -5.85
N ALA A 906 49.95 -36.00 -6.53
CA ALA A 906 51.26 -36.28 -5.93
C ALA A 906 51.69 -35.21 -4.91
N ASP A 907 51.29 -33.95 -5.10
CA ASP A 907 51.57 -32.85 -4.19
C ASP A 907 50.73 -32.98 -2.89
N VAL A 908 49.46 -33.35 -3.01
CA VAL A 908 48.57 -33.64 -1.87
C VAL A 908 49.08 -34.86 -1.10
N ASP A 909 49.34 -35.99 -1.76
CA ASP A 909 49.79 -37.22 -1.08
C ASP A 909 51.13 -37.01 -0.36
N SER A 910 52.10 -36.32 -0.98
CA SER A 910 53.39 -36.01 -0.34
C SER A 910 53.26 -35.03 0.83
N THR A 911 52.34 -34.05 0.74
CA THR A 911 52.05 -33.12 1.84
C THR A 911 51.40 -33.85 3.02
N LEU A 912 50.47 -34.78 2.77
CA LEU A 912 49.85 -35.60 3.81
C LEU A 912 50.86 -36.49 4.54
N VAL A 913 51.81 -37.11 3.83
CA VAL A 913 52.91 -37.88 4.44
C VAL A 913 53.80 -36.98 5.29
N SER A 914 54.26 -35.85 4.75
CA SER A 914 55.12 -34.92 5.50
C SER A 914 54.43 -34.35 6.75
N LEU A 915 53.13 -34.08 6.67
CA LEU A 915 52.32 -33.60 7.79
C LEU A 915 52.15 -34.69 8.85
N TRP A 916 51.85 -35.93 8.46
CA TRP A 916 51.79 -37.07 9.38
C TRP A 916 53.10 -37.28 10.13
N ASP A 917 54.24 -37.27 9.43
CA ASP A 917 55.55 -37.41 10.06
C ASP A 917 55.82 -36.28 11.07
N SER A 918 55.43 -35.04 10.79
CA SER A 918 55.52 -33.95 11.76
C SER A 918 54.63 -34.18 12.99
N LEU A 919 53.37 -34.60 12.80
CA LEU A 919 52.44 -34.86 13.90
C LEU A 919 52.90 -36.01 14.80
N LYS A 920 53.33 -37.12 14.20
CA LYS A 920 53.87 -38.31 14.87
C LYS A 920 55.12 -38.02 15.70
N ASN A 921 55.96 -37.07 15.26
CA ASN A 921 57.15 -36.64 15.98
C ASN A 921 56.89 -35.57 17.06
N GLY A 922 55.61 -35.26 17.37
CA GLY A 922 55.25 -34.35 18.46
C GLY A 922 55.39 -32.86 18.09
N LEU A 923 55.01 -32.49 16.87
CA LEU A 923 54.87 -31.08 16.44
C LEU A 923 54.21 -30.23 17.51
N THR A 924 54.85 -29.12 17.90
CA THR A 924 54.31 -28.15 18.85
C THR A 924 54.19 -26.79 18.17
N LEU A 925 53.01 -26.16 18.31
CA LEU A 925 52.71 -24.82 17.81
C LEU A 925 52.45 -23.87 19.00
N THR A 926 52.89 -22.61 18.90
CA THR A 926 52.88 -21.66 20.02
C THR A 926 52.23 -20.33 19.62
N LEU A 927 51.25 -19.87 20.40
CA LEU A 927 50.57 -18.57 20.26
C LEU A 927 50.82 -17.72 21.52
N GLY A 928 51.79 -16.80 21.44
CA GLY A 928 52.19 -16.01 22.60
C GLY A 928 52.88 -16.88 23.67
N SER A 929 52.27 -17.00 24.85
CA SER A 929 52.70 -17.90 25.93
C SER A 929 52.16 -19.32 25.83
N GLU A 930 51.05 -19.51 25.11
CA GLU A 930 50.34 -20.79 25.05
C GLU A 930 50.88 -21.67 23.94
N SER A 931 50.88 -22.99 24.16
CA SER A 931 51.29 -23.96 23.15
C SER A 931 50.39 -25.19 23.11
N MET A 932 50.30 -25.79 21.92
CA MET A 932 49.56 -27.01 21.65
C MET A 932 50.49 -28.01 20.95
N THR A 933 50.52 -29.25 21.45
CA THR A 933 51.34 -30.33 20.87
C THR A 933 50.44 -31.33 20.17
N SER A 934 50.80 -31.76 18.96
CA SER A 934 50.04 -32.74 18.20
C SER A 934 49.87 -34.06 18.96
N SER A 935 48.78 -34.76 18.66
CA SER A 935 48.63 -36.18 18.97
C SER A 935 48.95 -37.03 17.74
N ASP A 936 49.14 -38.34 17.92
CA ASP A 936 49.31 -39.34 16.85
C ASP A 936 47.98 -39.68 16.14
N VAL A 937 47.11 -38.68 15.97
CA VAL A 937 45.74 -38.81 15.48
C VAL A 937 45.47 -37.80 14.38
N MET A 938 45.55 -38.30 13.15
CA MET A 938 45.18 -37.61 11.92
C MET A 938 44.13 -38.43 11.18
N TYR A 939 43.14 -37.77 10.62
CA TYR A 939 42.16 -38.36 9.71
C TYR A 939 42.24 -37.70 8.34
N VAL A 940 42.13 -38.51 7.28
CA VAL A 940 41.99 -38.07 5.90
C VAL A 940 40.72 -38.72 5.34
N ASP A 941 39.79 -37.92 4.81
CA ASP A 941 38.48 -38.34 4.35
C ASP A 941 37.73 -39.22 5.38
N SER A 942 37.78 -38.78 6.64
CA SER A 942 37.25 -39.46 7.83
C SER A 942 37.86 -40.84 8.17
N VAL A 943 38.93 -41.25 7.48
CA VAL A 943 39.68 -42.49 7.77
C VAL A 943 40.96 -42.15 8.53
N ARG A 944 41.30 -42.92 9.59
CA ARG A 944 42.54 -42.67 10.36
C ARG A 944 43.75 -42.92 9.46
N TYR A 945 44.60 -41.91 9.35
CA TYR A 945 45.79 -41.89 8.50
C TYR A 945 47.01 -42.36 9.28
N TYR A 946 47.93 -43.06 8.61
CA TYR A 946 49.15 -43.64 9.19
C TYR A 946 50.40 -43.38 8.33
N GLY A 947 50.32 -42.45 7.37
CA GLY A 947 51.40 -42.18 6.42
C GLY A 947 51.93 -43.44 5.73
N LEU A 948 53.26 -43.58 5.71
CA LEU A 948 53.96 -44.74 5.17
C LEU A 948 54.22 -45.86 6.20
N ASP A 949 53.85 -45.67 7.48
CA ASP A 949 54.05 -46.67 8.54
C ASP A 949 53.10 -47.87 8.40
N GLY A 950 51.92 -47.64 7.82
CA GLY A 950 50.79 -48.57 7.82
C GLY A 950 50.06 -48.61 9.18
N PRO A 951 48.85 -49.21 9.23
CA PRO A 951 48.16 -49.42 10.49
C PRO A 951 48.97 -50.38 11.38
N PRO A 952 48.99 -50.17 12.71
CA PRO A 952 49.78 -51.00 13.62
C PRO A 952 49.40 -52.48 13.49
N SER A 953 50.41 -53.35 13.42
CA SER A 953 50.23 -54.78 13.22
C SER A 953 49.42 -55.40 14.36
N VAL A 954 48.23 -55.91 14.04
CA VAL A 954 47.33 -56.52 15.02
C VAL A 954 47.91 -57.85 15.48
N GLU A 955 48.50 -57.89 16.68
CA GLU A 955 48.68 -59.16 17.38
C GLU A 955 47.31 -59.77 17.69
N THR A 956 47.10 -61.00 17.22
CA THR A 956 45.89 -61.78 17.45
C THR A 956 45.86 -62.33 18.88
N ALA A 957 45.57 -61.45 19.84
CA ALA A 957 45.22 -61.84 21.20
C ALA A 957 43.94 -62.70 21.17
N THR A 958 44.13 -64.00 21.39
CA THR A 958 43.06 -65.01 21.37
C THR A 958 41.96 -64.69 22.39
N GLY A 959 40.72 -65.04 22.01
CA GLY A 959 39.53 -64.57 22.71
C GLY A 959 39.48 -64.90 24.20
N ARG A 960 39.24 -63.86 25.00
CA ARG A 960 38.54 -63.99 26.29
C ARG A 960 37.23 -63.21 26.18
N PRO A 961 36.07 -63.81 26.50
CA PRO A 961 34.80 -63.09 26.47
C PRO A 961 34.83 -61.96 27.50
N LEU A 962 34.27 -60.80 27.12
CA LEU A 962 34.09 -59.68 28.05
C LEU A 962 33.27 -60.15 29.27
N PRO A 963 33.71 -59.83 30.50
CA PRO A 963 32.98 -60.23 31.70
C PRO A 963 31.62 -59.53 31.73
N VAL A 964 30.58 -60.26 32.17
CA VAL A 964 29.16 -59.87 32.05
C VAL A 964 28.85 -58.47 32.64
N TRP A 965 29.62 -58.00 33.63
CA TRP A 965 29.49 -56.65 34.18
C TRP A 965 29.74 -55.53 33.16
N ALA A 966 30.58 -55.74 32.15
CA ALA A 966 30.82 -54.76 31.08
C ALA A 966 29.58 -54.57 30.20
N ILE A 967 28.80 -55.64 29.95
CA ILE A 967 27.53 -55.56 29.21
C ILE A 967 26.48 -54.80 30.04
N VAL A 968 26.49 -54.95 31.37
CA VAL A 968 25.62 -54.17 32.27
C VAL A 968 25.97 -52.68 32.23
N LEU A 969 27.25 -52.31 32.26
CA LEU A 969 27.66 -50.90 32.16
C LEU A 969 27.39 -50.28 30.79
N ILE A 970 27.62 -51.01 29.69
CA ILE A 970 27.56 -50.46 28.33
C ILE A 970 26.14 -50.50 27.74
N VAL A 971 25.31 -51.49 28.11
CA VAL A 971 23.95 -51.64 27.55
C VAL A 971 22.88 -51.28 28.56
N VAL A 972 22.98 -51.76 29.81
CA VAL A 972 21.88 -51.59 30.78
C VAL A 972 21.85 -50.18 31.36
N ILE A 973 23.00 -49.56 31.68
CA ILE A 973 23.01 -48.18 32.20
C ILE A 973 22.48 -47.15 31.18
N PRO A 974 22.92 -47.12 29.91
CA PRO A 974 22.38 -46.18 28.93
C PRO A 974 20.89 -46.40 28.64
N VAL A 975 20.43 -47.66 28.61
CA VAL A 975 18.99 -47.97 28.45
C VAL A 975 18.19 -47.53 29.68
N LEU A 976 18.70 -47.72 30.91
CA LEU A 976 18.05 -47.22 32.12
C LEU A 976 18.03 -45.68 32.17
N LEU A 977 19.11 -45.01 31.75
CA LEU A 977 19.15 -43.54 31.64
C LEU A 977 18.17 -43.02 30.58
N ALA A 978 18.05 -43.70 29.42
CA ALA A 978 17.06 -43.36 28.40
C ALA A 978 15.62 -43.57 28.89
N ILE A 979 15.34 -44.67 29.60
CA ILE A 979 14.04 -44.93 30.24
C ILE A 979 13.74 -43.87 31.30
N LEU A 980 14.73 -43.45 32.09
CA LEU A 980 14.58 -42.40 33.10
C LEU A 980 14.34 -41.02 32.47
N LEU A 981 14.99 -40.71 31.34
CA LEU A 981 14.75 -39.50 30.54
C LEU A 981 13.34 -39.48 29.93
N VAL A 982 12.89 -40.59 29.35
CA VAL A 982 11.51 -40.74 28.84
C VAL A 982 10.50 -40.68 30.00
N GLY A 983 10.82 -41.26 31.16
CA GLY A 983 10.02 -41.17 32.39
C GLY A 983 9.90 -39.74 32.90
N LEU A 984 10.99 -38.97 32.93
CA LEU A 984 10.99 -37.55 33.32
C LEU A 984 10.25 -36.67 32.31
N LEU A 985 10.39 -36.92 31.00
CA LEU A 985 9.68 -36.19 29.95
C LEU A 985 8.17 -36.47 30.00
N THR A 986 7.76 -37.73 30.14
CA THR A 986 6.35 -38.11 30.29
C THR A 986 5.76 -37.62 31.61
N TRP A 987 6.52 -37.64 32.71
CA TRP A 987 6.12 -37.03 33.98
C TRP A 987 5.94 -35.51 33.84
N LYS A 988 6.87 -34.80 33.20
CA LYS A 988 6.77 -33.34 32.98
C LYS A 988 5.56 -32.98 32.11
N PHE A 989 5.29 -33.76 31.05
CA PHE A 989 4.08 -33.61 30.22
C PHE A 989 2.79 -33.87 31.01
N LYS A 990 2.77 -34.89 31.88
CA LYS A 990 1.58 -35.22 32.70
C LYS A 990 1.36 -34.19 33.81
N TYR A 991 2.42 -33.74 34.47
CA TYR A 991 2.40 -32.72 35.52
C TYR A 991 1.93 -31.35 35.01
N HIS A 992 2.30 -30.96 33.77
CA HIS A 992 1.72 -29.77 33.13
C HIS A 992 0.28 -29.96 32.64
N LYS A 993 -0.15 -31.19 32.30
CA LYS A 993 -1.53 -31.47 31.93
C LYS A 993 -2.49 -31.46 33.13
N GLU A 994 -2.03 -31.82 34.32
CA GLU A 994 -2.84 -31.87 35.55
C GLU A 994 -3.00 -30.50 36.23
N LYS A 995 -2.19 -29.49 35.90
CA LYS A 995 -2.28 -28.12 36.46
C LYS A 995 -3.26 -27.19 35.72
N MET A 996 -3.99 -27.68 34.72
CA MET A 996 -4.92 -26.91 33.86
C MET A 996 -6.40 -27.22 34.10
N ARG A 997 -6.79 -27.77 35.27
CA ARG A 997 -8.20 -27.89 35.70
C ARG A 997 -8.37 -27.72 37.21
N VAL A 998 -9.57 -27.24 37.59
CA VAL A 998 -10.01 -26.78 38.94
C VAL A 998 -9.47 -25.37 39.25
N HIS A 999 -10.27 -24.32 39.48
CA HIS A 999 -11.69 -24.27 39.90
C HIS A 999 -12.72 -23.86 38.83
N HIS A 1000 -13.98 -24.30 39.07
CA HIS A 1000 -15.19 -23.91 38.34
C HIS A 1000 -15.89 -22.71 38.99
N SER A 1001 -16.55 -21.88 38.17
CA SER A 1001 -17.92 -21.43 38.47
C SER A 1001 -18.74 -21.37 37.16
N ASN A 1002 -19.98 -21.86 37.23
CA ASN A 1002 -21.01 -21.99 36.18
C ASN A 1002 -22.20 -21.11 36.65
N PRO A 1003 -23.21 -20.68 35.85
CA PRO A 1003 -23.63 -21.11 34.51
C PRO A 1003 -23.77 -19.91 33.50
N ASP A 1004 -24.21 -20.01 32.24
CA ASP A 1004 -24.93 -21.03 31.45
C ASP A 1004 -24.36 -21.07 30.01
N PHE A 1005 -24.23 -22.26 29.40
CA PHE A 1005 -25.03 -22.67 28.23
C PHE A 1005 -24.71 -24.12 27.81
N GLN A 1006 -25.69 -24.99 28.04
CA GLN A 1006 -25.87 -26.27 27.35
C GLN A 1006 -26.20 -26.00 25.86
N LYS A 1007 -25.96 -26.86 24.87
CA LYS A 1007 -25.67 -28.31 24.83
C LYS A 1007 -25.28 -28.71 23.38
N TYR A 1008 -24.59 -29.85 23.22
CA TYR A 1008 -24.60 -30.73 22.02
C TYR A 1008 -24.26 -30.07 20.64
N ASN A 1009 -23.14 -30.36 19.94
CA ASN A 1009 -22.38 -31.61 19.80
C ASN A 1009 -23.33 -32.78 19.40
N GLN A 1010 -23.12 -33.59 18.37
CA GLN A 1010 -21.86 -34.20 17.96
C GLN A 1010 -22.15 -35.14 16.76
N THR A 1011 -21.08 -35.63 16.14
CA THR A 1011 -20.92 -36.91 15.40
C THR A 1011 -21.08 -36.87 13.86
N LEU A 1012 -20.17 -37.45 13.04
CA LEU A 1012 -18.93 -38.22 13.33
C LEU A 1012 -18.06 -38.48 12.05
N ILE A 1013 -16.72 -38.37 12.15
CA ILE A 1013 -15.62 -39.00 11.31
C ILE A 1013 -15.64 -38.63 9.78
N THR A 1014 -14.58 -38.59 8.95
CA THR A 1014 -13.15 -38.99 8.91
C THR A 1014 -12.34 -37.91 8.17
N GLY A 1015 -11.14 -37.49 8.57
CA GLY A 1015 -9.88 -38.21 8.40
C GLY A 1015 -8.70 -37.23 8.28
N VAL A 1016 -7.48 -37.66 8.59
CA VAL A 1016 -6.22 -36.88 8.80
C VAL A 1016 -5.17 -37.39 7.78
N PRO A 1017 -4.06 -36.70 7.38
CA PRO A 1017 -3.45 -35.42 7.84
C PRO A 1017 -3.12 -34.38 6.71
N PRO A 1018 -2.61 -33.17 7.07
CA PRO A 1018 -1.79 -32.37 6.17
C PRO A 1018 -0.37 -32.98 6.03
N MET A 1019 0.26 -32.87 4.86
CA MET A 1019 1.65 -33.29 4.65
C MET A 1019 2.51 -32.21 3.99
N ALA A 1020 3.81 -32.30 4.24
CA ALA A 1020 4.75 -31.20 4.09
C ALA A 1020 5.34 -31.05 2.68
N THR A 1021 6.00 -29.91 2.50
CA THR A 1021 7.02 -29.61 1.48
C THR A 1021 7.91 -30.80 1.11
N GLN A 1022 8.04 -31.08 -0.19
CA GLN A 1022 9.30 -31.56 -0.76
C GLN A 1022 9.47 -31.09 -2.21
N TRP A 1023 10.71 -30.81 -2.59
CA TRP A 1023 11.11 -30.30 -3.90
C TRP A 1023 10.88 -31.31 -5.03
N ASP A 1024 10.78 -30.80 -6.26
CA ASP A 1024 11.41 -31.48 -7.39
C ASP A 1024 12.27 -30.50 -8.22
N LYS A 1025 13.39 -31.00 -8.77
CA LYS A 1025 14.45 -30.19 -9.39
C LYS A 1025 14.33 -30.15 -10.91
N GLY A 1026 14.68 -29.01 -11.51
CA GLY A 1026 15.41 -29.01 -12.78
C GLY A 1026 14.88 -28.10 -13.89
N LYS A 1027 15.48 -26.90 -14.00
CA LYS A 1027 16.26 -26.49 -15.19
C LYS A 1027 16.99 -25.18 -14.95
N ASP A 1028 18.30 -25.21 -15.16
CA ASP A 1028 19.20 -24.09 -14.94
C ASP A 1028 18.98 -22.94 -15.92
N LYS A 1029 18.92 -21.71 -15.39
CA LYS A 1029 19.51 -20.54 -16.05
C LYS A 1029 20.22 -19.69 -15.00
N LYS A 1030 21.50 -19.44 -15.24
CA LYS A 1030 22.40 -18.68 -14.35
C LYS A 1030 21.98 -17.20 -14.27
N PRO A 1031 22.21 -16.51 -13.15
CA PRO A 1031 22.26 -15.06 -13.16
C PRO A 1031 23.50 -14.61 -13.96
N TYR A 1032 23.32 -13.61 -14.83
CA TYR A 1032 24.44 -12.94 -15.50
C TYR A 1032 24.50 -11.53 -14.95
N ASN A 1033 25.48 -11.29 -14.07
CA ASN A 1033 25.80 -9.95 -13.59
C ASN A 1033 27.02 -9.47 -14.37
N GLY A 1034 26.93 -8.28 -14.96
CA GLY A 1034 27.94 -7.79 -15.89
C GLY A 1034 27.64 -6.38 -16.38
N ASP A 1035 28.06 -5.40 -15.59
CA ASP A 1035 28.32 -4.06 -16.11
C ASP A 1035 29.43 -4.14 -17.17
N ILE A 1036 29.21 -3.53 -18.34
CA ILE A 1036 30.25 -2.94 -19.21
C ILE A 1036 29.60 -1.99 -20.22
N GLU A 1037 30.10 -0.76 -20.20
CA GLU A 1037 30.17 0.28 -21.24
C GLU A 1037 28.97 0.62 -22.16
N ARG A 1038 28.65 1.93 -22.20
CA ARG A 1038 27.97 2.58 -23.32
C ARG A 1038 28.80 2.45 -24.61
N LYS A 1039 28.17 2.00 -25.72
CA LYS A 1039 28.34 2.63 -27.05
C LYS A 1039 27.25 2.25 -28.05
N ASP A 1040 27.00 3.20 -28.93
CA ASP A 1040 26.41 3.09 -30.28
C ASP A 1040 24.96 2.56 -30.42
N SER A 1041 24.04 3.52 -30.23
CA SER A 1041 22.81 3.75 -31.00
C SER A 1041 22.39 2.73 -32.07
N LEU A 1042 21.19 2.16 -31.89
CA LEU A 1042 20.43 1.51 -32.95
C LEU A 1042 19.01 2.11 -33.00
N VAL A 1043 18.76 2.94 -34.02
CA VAL A 1043 17.49 3.64 -34.21
C VAL A 1043 16.44 2.65 -34.74
N VAL A 1044 15.42 2.36 -33.93
CA VAL A 1044 14.21 1.67 -34.42
C VAL A 1044 13.25 2.71 -34.96
N THR A 1045 13.09 2.73 -36.28
CA THR A 1045 12.30 3.74 -36.99
C THR A 1045 10.80 3.64 -36.67
N ARG A 1046 10.25 4.70 -36.09
CA ARG A 1046 8.80 4.91 -35.90
C ARG A 1046 8.13 5.06 -37.28
N VAL A 1047 7.48 4.01 -37.78
CA VAL A 1047 6.75 4.08 -39.06
C VAL A 1047 5.43 4.81 -38.86
N VAL A 1048 5.43 6.10 -39.17
CA VAL A 1048 4.21 6.88 -39.40
C VAL A 1048 3.76 6.62 -40.84
N HIS A 1049 2.64 5.91 -41.03
CA HIS A 1049 2.08 5.72 -42.36
C HIS A 1049 1.25 6.94 -42.78
N THR A 1050 1.83 7.81 -43.60
CA THR A 1050 1.07 8.59 -44.58
C THR A 1050 0.65 7.71 -45.76
N PRO A 1051 -0.50 7.98 -46.40
CA PRO A 1051 -1.04 7.11 -47.43
C PRO A 1051 -0.23 7.22 -48.73
N LEU A 1052 0.19 6.07 -49.27
CA LEU A 1052 0.80 5.96 -50.58
C LEU A 1052 -0.26 5.47 -51.57
N SER A 1053 -0.63 6.33 -52.51
CA SER A 1053 -1.50 5.99 -53.62
C SER A 1053 -0.80 5.02 -54.58
N LEU A 1054 -1.33 3.82 -54.73
CA LEU A 1054 -0.91 2.87 -55.76
C LEU A 1054 -1.87 2.98 -56.95
N GLU A 1055 -1.37 3.52 -58.06
CA GLU A 1055 -2.05 3.41 -59.36
C GLU A 1055 -2.17 1.93 -59.75
N ILE A 1056 -3.40 1.47 -59.96
CA ILE A 1056 -3.64 0.25 -60.73
C ILE A 1056 -3.95 0.69 -62.15
N LYS A 1057 -3.00 0.43 -63.06
CA LYS A 1057 -3.31 0.31 -64.49
C LYS A 1057 -3.87 -1.08 -64.72
N ASP A 1058 -5.09 -1.16 -65.22
CA ASP A 1058 -5.50 -2.24 -66.13
C ASP A 1058 -6.50 -1.69 -67.14
N ASP A 1059 -6.30 -2.08 -68.41
CA ASP A 1059 -7.13 -1.65 -69.54
C ASP A 1059 -8.51 -2.33 -69.50
N ILE A 1060 -9.58 -1.54 -69.57
CA ILE A 1060 -10.87 -2.03 -70.07
C ILE A 1060 -11.35 -1.10 -71.18
N THR A 1061 -11.39 -1.66 -72.39
CA THR A 1061 -11.94 -1.01 -73.58
C THR A 1061 -13.47 -1.08 -73.57
N ASN A 1062 -14.10 0.02 -74.01
CA ASN A 1062 -15.42 0.12 -74.63
C ASN A 1062 -16.57 -0.77 -74.11
N ILE A 1063 -17.62 -0.13 -73.60
CA ILE A 1063 -18.92 -0.07 -74.29
C ILE A 1063 -19.68 1.20 -73.89
N SER A 1064 -20.45 1.72 -74.84
CA SER A 1064 -21.08 3.04 -74.84
C SER A 1064 -22.58 2.99 -74.52
N ARG A 1065 -23.16 4.17 -74.21
CA ARG A 1065 -24.59 4.52 -74.34
C ARG A 1065 -25.53 3.88 -73.28
N ASP A 1066 -26.64 4.52 -72.88
CA ASP A 1066 -27.22 5.81 -73.29
C ASP A 1066 -28.10 6.42 -72.18
N SER A 1067 -28.36 7.73 -72.27
CA SER A 1067 -29.63 8.48 -72.02
C SER A 1067 -30.65 8.03 -70.93
N SER A 1068 -31.44 8.87 -70.22
CA SER A 1068 -31.64 10.34 -70.19
C SER A 1068 -32.73 10.72 -69.13
N ALA A 1069 -33.14 12.00 -69.12
CA ALA A 1069 -34.13 12.70 -68.25
C ALA A 1069 -33.56 13.24 -66.91
N ALA A 1070 -33.35 14.56 -66.68
CA ALA A 1070 -34.23 15.75 -66.80
C ALA A 1070 -35.34 15.75 -65.73
N ASN A 1071 -35.64 16.78 -64.92
CA ASN A 1071 -35.38 18.23 -64.92
C ASN A 1071 -35.60 18.79 -63.47
N LEU A 1072 -35.43 20.06 -63.02
CA LEU A 1072 -35.09 21.39 -63.61
C LEU A 1072 -34.56 22.36 -62.50
N MET A 1073 -33.69 23.32 -62.85
CA MET A 1073 -33.41 24.70 -62.28
C MET A 1073 -33.46 25.01 -60.74
N VAL A 1074 -32.41 25.58 -60.08
CA VAL A 1074 -31.69 26.91 -60.21
C VAL A 1074 -32.44 28.07 -59.50
N PRO A 1075 -31.80 29.09 -58.85
CA PRO A 1075 -30.40 29.59 -58.93
C PRO A 1075 -29.56 29.42 -57.63
N SER A 1076 -28.21 29.35 -57.65
CA SER A 1076 -27.16 30.33 -58.06
C SER A 1076 -26.90 31.44 -57.00
N SER A 1077 -25.69 31.97 -56.75
CA SER A 1077 -24.34 31.70 -57.31
C SER A 1077 -23.24 32.52 -56.60
N GLY A 1078 -21.99 32.04 -56.60
CA GLY A 1078 -20.77 32.88 -56.44
C GLY A 1078 -20.12 32.81 -55.05
N ARG A 1079 -19.05 32.04 -54.75
CA ARG A 1079 -17.76 31.73 -55.43
C ARG A 1079 -16.67 32.79 -55.16
N GLN A 1080 -15.47 32.28 -54.86
CA GLN A 1080 -14.16 32.95 -54.72
C GLN A 1080 -13.82 33.57 -53.36
N SER A 1081 -12.57 33.61 -52.90
CA SER A 1081 -11.37 32.75 -53.14
C SER A 1081 -10.20 33.23 -52.25
N ARG A 1082 -9.15 32.40 -52.11
CA ARG A 1082 -7.84 32.68 -51.46
C ARG A 1082 -7.92 32.75 -49.92
N GLY A 1083 -7.00 32.18 -49.13
CA GLY A 1083 -5.81 31.36 -49.45
C GLY A 1083 -4.50 32.01 -48.98
N SER A 1084 -3.60 31.20 -48.39
CA SER A 1084 -2.23 31.55 -47.91
C SER A 1084 -2.14 32.63 -46.80
N SER A 1085 -1.20 32.60 -45.85
CA SER A 1085 -0.15 31.62 -45.53
C SER A 1085 0.59 31.96 -44.22
N ILE A 1086 1.06 30.92 -43.51
CA ILE A 1086 2.42 30.78 -42.90
C ILE A 1086 2.86 31.78 -41.81
N SER A 1087 3.04 31.23 -40.60
CA SER A 1087 4.03 31.47 -39.53
C SER A 1087 4.60 32.86 -39.21
N GLY A 1088 4.68 33.19 -37.91
CA GLY A 1088 5.57 34.22 -37.37
C GLY A 1088 5.45 34.35 -35.86
N SER A 1089 6.33 33.68 -35.10
CA SER A 1089 6.35 33.69 -33.63
C SER A 1089 7.18 34.84 -33.02
N ALA A 1090 6.93 35.12 -31.74
CA ALA A 1090 7.71 35.93 -30.78
C ALA A 1090 7.47 37.46 -30.77
N GLY A 1091 7.22 37.98 -29.55
CA GLY A 1091 7.21 39.43 -29.21
C GLY A 1091 8.61 39.88 -28.75
N PRO A 1092 8.78 40.69 -27.66
CA PRO A 1092 7.79 41.29 -26.77
C PRO A 1092 8.04 42.81 -26.50
N ASN A 1093 7.32 43.39 -25.52
CA ASN A 1093 7.55 44.70 -24.86
C ASN A 1093 7.37 45.95 -25.76
N ALA A 1094 6.73 47.05 -25.35
CA ALA A 1094 6.77 47.67 -24.03
C ALA A 1094 5.54 48.55 -23.75
N SER A 1095 5.31 48.82 -22.47
CA SER A 1095 4.29 49.72 -21.93
C SER A 1095 4.72 51.19 -21.95
N ASP A 1096 3.86 52.07 -22.44
CA ASP A 1096 3.62 53.44 -21.95
C ASP A 1096 2.52 54.09 -22.83
N SER A 1097 1.70 55.03 -22.40
CA SER A 1097 1.43 55.56 -21.05
C SER A 1097 0.14 56.39 -21.09
N THR A 1098 -0.58 56.48 -19.96
CA THR A 1098 -1.40 57.65 -19.54
C THR A 1098 -2.61 58.10 -20.41
N ARG A 1099 -3.64 58.79 -19.89
CA ARG A 1099 -4.20 59.02 -18.53
C ARG A 1099 -5.45 59.90 -18.66
N SER A 1100 -6.49 59.62 -17.87
CA SER A 1100 -7.67 60.50 -17.63
C SER A 1100 -8.56 60.80 -18.86
N SER A 1101 -9.83 61.19 -18.73
CA SER A 1101 -10.58 61.70 -17.56
C SER A 1101 -12.06 61.31 -17.57
N THR A 1102 -12.60 61.18 -16.36
CA THR A 1102 -14.01 61.23 -15.94
C THR A 1102 -14.67 62.61 -16.20
N PRO A 1103 -15.99 62.81 -15.91
CA PRO A 1103 -17.16 61.91 -15.93
C PRO A 1103 -18.43 62.58 -16.55
N ALA A 1104 -19.62 62.03 -16.23
CA ALA A 1104 -20.94 62.66 -16.22
C ALA A 1104 -21.70 62.75 -17.59
N SER A 1105 -23.03 62.62 -17.65
CA SER A 1105 -24.02 62.08 -16.67
C SER A 1105 -25.41 61.96 -17.33
N ILE A 1106 -26.17 60.90 -16.97
CA ILE A 1106 -27.64 60.87 -16.86
C ILE A 1106 -28.47 61.35 -18.07
N THR A 1107 -29.16 60.40 -18.73
CA THR A 1107 -30.64 60.42 -18.80
C THR A 1107 -31.22 59.05 -19.21
N MET A 1108 -32.12 58.52 -18.39
CA MET A 1108 -33.20 57.60 -18.77
C MET A 1108 -34.44 58.44 -19.18
N PRO A 1109 -35.63 57.90 -19.56
CA PRO A 1109 -36.02 56.49 -19.76
C PRO A 1109 -36.80 56.23 -21.08
N ASN A 1110 -37.09 54.97 -21.40
CA ASN A 1110 -38.46 54.42 -21.51
C ASN A 1110 -38.49 53.01 -22.12
N GLU A 1111 -39.16 52.10 -21.41
CA GLU A 1111 -39.80 50.86 -21.88
C GLU A 1111 -41.02 51.18 -22.81
N PRO A 1112 -41.78 50.22 -23.40
CA PRO A 1112 -41.80 48.77 -23.15
C PRO A 1112 -41.91 47.84 -24.40
N ASP A 1113 -42.20 46.57 -24.09
CA ASP A 1113 -42.99 45.57 -24.84
C ASP A 1113 -42.31 44.45 -25.67
N GLU A 1114 -42.43 43.26 -25.07
CA GLU A 1114 -43.02 42.00 -25.58
C GLU A 1114 -42.35 41.16 -26.69
N THR A 1115 -42.01 39.93 -26.27
CA THR A 1115 -42.16 38.63 -26.96
C THR A 1115 -41.56 38.42 -28.36
N TYR A 1116 -40.55 37.56 -28.44
CA TYR A 1116 -40.77 36.11 -28.67
C TYR A 1116 -39.54 35.28 -28.27
#